data_AF-W6LDN5-F1
#
_entry.id   AF-W6LDN5-F1
#
_cell.length_a   1.000
_cell.length_b   1.000
_cell.length_c   1.000
_cell.angle_alpha   90.00
_cell.angle_beta   90.00
_cell.angle_gamma   90.00
#
_symmetry.space_group_name_H-M   'P 1'
#
loop_
_entity.id
_entity.type
_entity.pdbx_description
1 polymer ?
#
loop_
_entity_poly.entity_id
_entity_poly.type
_entity_poly.pdbx_seq_one_letter_code
_entity_poly.pdbx_strand_id
1 'polypeptide(L)'
;MPENLGSLAKTNCLRSNLFKDDTSNAHTRVLAYRKLHNEVLGILGKVTELNLDVMQKELTDLPIRQSTEAEIREVINIFFGKCTRPEDTRFTPLYVDLISHLISTIGDQEPAGRMIRKEVMNQCRDTFINAAKKSKQLEERIAKLSEEEADLERMQFAAKLKANIYFLGLMFRSRLTNETVVRAVLDNLLYGDGRRRRIVPDYCLILFMELLQTCGPHMDINFYKDPLPRYVAVLEDFSRTYPKKRIQFLLLNFLETINNNWIPLHGPEAHRDMGNVASPSSPMNNSLPNGSPSGNVMAQYIKPVMPIPLPSIIIEQKNRIPDRGEFWKVMDDFFSTSDVEEIISVLNLIPNDVLLIYCSKWLGRYITTYKYTQERSRLGELFEQLVNRNAIPAKLPREALLDHVKQAINENLFVDQPKYFSHWAAVIKNGRSVFPLSLHTTLLDMLVDNHMGQEVIVKMVRDVHKAIEDNNNKTTEQKEYQLQDRFRVLQALLRYSPPLLSRDETDAEEEDILNSVNDLDMEMGFFRLLGESYEASKSSTALFGAVDTLRGSLLPAYPFISALFTFVRFDIDHLCTYFKDVIRRIFGVRTIVSLFEEVYVQWAHLDCSEVYYFSFVKKILTLLNTNKTELDKLRDRLRNEYHAETFVAHMDKYLK
;
A
#
# COMPACT_ATOMS: atom_id res chain seq x y z
N MET A 1 25.38 -62.96 -63.05
CA MET A 1 26.37 -62.27 -62.20
C MET A 1 25.71 -61.88 -60.89
N PRO A 2 26.05 -62.50 -59.75
CA PRO A 2 25.53 -62.15 -58.43
C PRO A 2 26.58 -61.34 -57.67
N GLU A 3 26.77 -60.08 -58.05
CA GLU A 3 27.62 -59.14 -57.30
C GLU A 3 26.81 -57.86 -57.11
N ASN A 4 25.96 -57.80 -56.08
CA ASN A 4 25.55 -56.52 -55.47
C ASN A 4 24.65 -56.61 -54.22
N LEU A 5 24.17 -57.80 -53.83
CA LEU A 5 23.37 -57.92 -52.59
C LEU A 5 24.19 -57.80 -51.30
N GLY A 6 25.49 -58.13 -51.32
CA GLY A 6 26.36 -58.01 -50.14
C GLY A 6 26.79 -56.58 -49.78
N SER A 7 26.80 -55.68 -50.77
CA SER A 7 27.23 -54.28 -50.59
C SER A 7 26.15 -53.41 -49.93
N LEU A 8 24.88 -53.63 -50.31
CA LEU A 8 23.73 -52.88 -49.76
C LEU A 8 23.45 -53.22 -48.29
N ALA A 9 23.65 -54.49 -47.89
CA ALA A 9 23.48 -54.93 -46.50
C ALA A 9 24.58 -54.39 -45.58
N LYS A 10 25.84 -54.34 -46.04
CA LYS A 10 26.95 -53.76 -45.26
C LYS A 10 26.83 -52.24 -45.13
N THR A 11 26.40 -51.53 -46.16
CA THR A 11 26.19 -50.08 -46.11
C THR A 11 25.00 -49.68 -45.23
N ASN A 12 23.90 -50.44 -45.23
CA ASN A 12 22.79 -50.22 -44.30
C ASN A 12 23.15 -50.58 -42.85
N CYS A 13 23.98 -51.60 -42.63
CA CYS A 13 24.46 -51.94 -41.29
C CYS A 13 25.40 -50.86 -40.73
N LEU A 14 26.33 -50.35 -41.54
CA LEU A 14 27.23 -49.24 -41.17
C LEU A 14 26.46 -47.92 -40.92
N ARG A 15 25.43 -47.63 -41.72
CA ARG A 15 24.57 -46.44 -41.53
C ARG A 15 23.72 -46.56 -40.26
N SER A 16 23.17 -47.74 -39.96
CA SER A 16 22.41 -47.95 -38.72
C SER A 16 23.27 -47.94 -37.46
N ASN A 17 24.55 -48.31 -37.55
CA ASN A 17 25.50 -48.24 -36.43
C ASN A 17 26.00 -46.80 -36.18
N LEU A 18 26.21 -45.99 -37.22
CA LEU A 18 26.54 -44.56 -37.06
C LEU A 18 25.46 -43.79 -36.28
N PHE A 19 24.18 -44.05 -36.56
CA PHE A 19 23.08 -43.37 -35.86
C PHE A 19 22.72 -43.99 -34.50
N LYS A 20 23.08 -45.25 -34.22
CA LYS A 20 22.83 -45.87 -32.90
C LYS A 20 23.86 -45.43 -31.85
N ASP A 21 25.11 -45.26 -32.24
CA ASP A 21 26.16 -44.81 -31.31
C ASP A 21 25.99 -43.33 -30.98
N ASP A 22 25.66 -42.47 -31.94
CA ASP A 22 25.39 -41.04 -31.67
C ASP A 22 24.11 -40.82 -30.84
N THR A 23 23.04 -41.59 -31.10
CA THR A 23 21.78 -41.44 -30.35
C THR A 23 21.87 -42.03 -28.95
N SER A 24 22.56 -43.17 -28.75
CA SER A 24 22.76 -43.75 -27.41
C SER A 24 23.73 -42.94 -26.55
N ASN A 25 24.79 -42.39 -27.15
CA ASN A 25 25.75 -41.52 -26.48
C ASN A 25 25.14 -40.15 -26.17
N ALA A 26 24.31 -39.59 -27.07
CA ALA A 26 23.50 -38.41 -26.78
C ALA A 26 22.48 -38.69 -25.66
N HIS A 27 21.80 -39.84 -25.65
CA HIS A 27 20.84 -40.19 -24.60
C HIS A 27 21.51 -40.42 -23.24
N THR A 28 22.72 -40.99 -23.22
CA THR A 28 23.54 -41.20 -22.02
C THR A 28 24.09 -39.88 -21.49
N ARG A 29 24.56 -38.98 -22.37
CA ARG A 29 24.96 -37.61 -22.02
C ARG A 29 23.78 -36.80 -21.49
N VAL A 30 22.60 -36.90 -22.09
CA VAL A 30 21.37 -36.24 -21.60
C VAL A 30 20.96 -36.74 -20.22
N LEU A 31 21.11 -38.05 -19.94
CA LEU A 31 20.86 -38.62 -18.62
C LEU A 31 21.89 -38.16 -17.58
N ALA A 32 23.18 -38.11 -17.93
CA ALA A 32 24.23 -37.57 -17.08
C ALA A 32 24.07 -36.06 -16.80
N TYR A 33 23.69 -35.29 -17.83
CA TYR A 33 23.38 -33.87 -17.76
C TYR A 33 22.22 -33.59 -16.79
N ARG A 34 21.12 -34.37 -16.90
CA ARG A 34 19.98 -34.28 -15.96
C ARG A 34 20.38 -34.68 -14.54
N LYS A 35 21.30 -35.64 -14.39
CA LYS A 35 21.78 -36.08 -13.08
C LYS A 35 22.53 -34.96 -12.36
N LEU A 36 23.51 -34.32 -13.01
CA LEU A 36 24.27 -33.20 -12.42
C LEU A 36 23.36 -32.01 -12.09
N HIS A 37 22.44 -31.64 -12.98
CA HIS A 37 21.45 -30.58 -12.76
C HIS A 37 20.62 -30.84 -11.49
N ASN A 38 20.08 -32.05 -11.34
CA ASN A 38 19.24 -32.42 -10.21
C ASN A 38 20.02 -32.52 -8.89
N GLU A 39 21.27 -33.00 -8.93
CA GLU A 39 22.15 -33.06 -7.76
C GLU A 39 22.45 -31.65 -7.23
N VAL A 40 22.81 -30.71 -8.11
CA VAL A 40 23.02 -29.31 -7.72
C VAL A 40 21.75 -28.68 -7.15
N LEU A 41 20.59 -28.89 -7.77
CA LEU A 41 19.31 -28.42 -7.22
C LEU A 41 19.01 -29.03 -5.84
N GLY A 42 19.34 -30.32 -5.64
CA GLY A 42 19.19 -31.00 -4.37
C GLY A 42 20.04 -30.37 -3.27
N ILE A 43 21.29 -30.03 -3.57
CA ILE A 43 22.20 -29.33 -2.64
C ILE A 43 21.63 -27.96 -2.28
N LEU A 44 21.22 -27.16 -3.28
CA LEU A 44 20.64 -25.84 -3.06
C LEU A 44 19.31 -25.87 -2.30
N GLY A 45 18.55 -26.96 -2.39
CA GLY A 45 17.32 -27.16 -1.63
C GLY A 45 17.54 -27.56 -0.17
N LYS A 46 18.69 -28.16 0.16
CA LYS A 46 19.02 -28.68 1.50
C LYS A 46 19.94 -27.76 2.31
N VAL A 47 20.59 -26.79 1.68
CA VAL A 47 21.58 -25.94 2.35
C VAL A 47 20.95 -25.05 3.42
N THR A 48 21.59 -25.03 4.57
CA THR A 48 21.29 -24.25 5.77
C THR A 48 22.61 -23.81 6.41
N GLU A 49 22.56 -22.88 7.37
CA GLU A 49 23.75 -22.44 8.10
C GLU A 49 24.46 -23.59 8.84
N LEU A 50 23.70 -24.60 9.32
CA LEU A 50 24.23 -25.72 10.11
C LEU A 50 24.93 -26.80 9.28
N ASN A 51 24.59 -26.92 8.00
CA ASN A 51 25.12 -27.96 7.11
C ASN A 51 25.91 -27.40 5.92
N LEU A 52 26.29 -26.13 5.95
CA LEU A 52 27.00 -25.46 4.86
C LEU A 52 28.29 -26.19 4.47
N ASP A 53 29.11 -26.59 5.44
CA ASP A 53 30.37 -27.31 5.20
C ASP A 53 30.14 -28.67 4.51
N VAL A 54 29.06 -29.36 4.88
CA VAL A 54 28.67 -30.64 4.28
C VAL A 54 28.23 -30.43 2.83
N MET A 55 27.41 -29.40 2.57
CA MET A 55 26.95 -29.04 1.24
C MET A 55 28.08 -28.54 0.34
N GLN A 56 29.05 -27.81 0.89
CA GLN A 56 30.27 -27.41 0.19
C GLN A 56 31.05 -28.65 -0.29
N LYS A 57 31.25 -29.62 0.60
CA LYS A 57 31.93 -30.87 0.26
C LYS A 57 31.17 -31.65 -0.82
N GLU A 58 29.86 -31.84 -0.65
CA GLU A 58 29.01 -32.54 -1.62
C GLU A 58 29.07 -31.88 -3.00
N LEU A 59 29.07 -30.53 -3.05
CA LEU A 59 29.23 -29.77 -4.29
C LEU A 59 30.61 -29.98 -4.94
N THR A 60 31.68 -30.05 -4.15
CA THR A 60 33.04 -30.28 -4.66
C THR A 60 33.31 -31.71 -5.09
N ASP A 61 32.57 -32.68 -4.54
CA ASP A 61 32.65 -34.10 -4.88
C ASP A 61 31.94 -34.41 -6.22
N LEU A 62 31.11 -33.48 -6.72
CA LEU A 62 30.52 -33.59 -8.05
C LEU A 62 31.61 -33.55 -9.15
N PRO A 63 31.41 -34.24 -10.29
CA PRO A 63 32.40 -34.34 -11.37
C PRO A 63 32.54 -33.05 -12.21
N ILE A 64 32.42 -31.88 -11.59
CA ILE A 64 32.46 -30.55 -12.24
C ILE A 64 33.77 -30.33 -13.00
N ARG A 65 34.89 -30.89 -12.51
CA ARG A 65 36.20 -30.83 -13.20
C ARG A 65 36.23 -31.56 -14.54
N GLN A 66 35.42 -32.61 -14.69
CA GLN A 66 35.33 -33.41 -15.91
C GLN A 66 34.13 -33.01 -16.80
N SER A 67 33.31 -32.06 -16.34
CA SER A 67 32.14 -31.56 -17.06
C SER A 67 32.51 -30.68 -18.25
N THR A 68 31.63 -30.68 -19.25
CA THR A 68 31.72 -29.84 -20.45
C THR A 68 31.34 -28.37 -20.16
N GLU A 69 31.68 -27.45 -21.07
CA GLU A 69 31.28 -26.03 -20.95
C GLU A 69 29.77 -25.84 -20.81
N ALA A 70 28.99 -26.65 -21.52
CA ALA A 70 27.53 -26.59 -21.46
C ALA A 70 27.00 -27.03 -20.08
N GLU A 71 27.57 -28.06 -19.48
CA GLU A 71 27.20 -28.54 -18.15
C GLU A 71 27.60 -27.53 -17.06
N ILE A 72 28.80 -26.96 -17.14
CA ILE A 72 29.25 -25.92 -16.21
C ILE A 72 28.34 -24.69 -16.31
N ARG A 73 28.01 -24.26 -17.53
CA ARG A 73 27.02 -23.18 -17.75
C ARG A 73 25.69 -23.49 -17.11
N GLU A 74 25.20 -24.72 -17.26
CA GLU A 74 23.94 -25.11 -16.64
C GLU A 74 24.00 -25.07 -15.12
N VAL A 75 25.08 -25.56 -14.51
CA VAL A 75 25.29 -25.45 -13.06
C VAL A 75 25.21 -23.98 -12.63
N ILE A 76 25.94 -23.08 -13.30
CA ILE A 76 25.89 -21.64 -13.00
C ILE A 76 24.48 -21.06 -13.22
N ASN A 77 23.77 -21.46 -14.27
CA ASN A 77 22.39 -21.04 -14.51
C ASN A 77 21.44 -21.46 -13.39
N ILE A 78 21.61 -22.66 -12.82
CA ILE A 78 20.81 -23.13 -11.69
C ILE A 78 21.03 -22.22 -10.47
N PHE A 79 22.30 -21.94 -10.13
CA PHE A 79 22.64 -21.04 -9.03
C PHE A 79 22.02 -19.66 -9.20
N PHE A 80 22.21 -19.02 -10.37
CA PHE A 80 21.63 -17.72 -10.66
C PHE A 80 20.09 -17.78 -10.68
N GLY A 81 19.52 -18.84 -11.25
CA GLY A 81 18.07 -19.06 -11.30
C GLY A 81 17.43 -19.25 -9.92
N LYS A 82 18.20 -19.72 -8.93
CA LYS A 82 17.80 -19.79 -7.52
C LYS A 82 17.98 -18.46 -6.80
N CYS A 83 19.14 -17.81 -6.94
CA CYS A 83 19.45 -16.55 -6.25
C CYS A 83 18.58 -15.35 -6.69
N THR A 84 18.04 -15.40 -7.91
CA THR A 84 17.19 -14.33 -8.48
C THR A 84 15.70 -14.48 -8.15
N ARG A 85 15.32 -15.52 -7.40
CA ARG A 85 13.93 -15.73 -6.94
C ARG A 85 13.67 -14.97 -5.64
N PRO A 86 12.64 -14.11 -5.58
CA PRO A 86 12.31 -13.36 -4.37
C PRO A 86 12.12 -14.25 -3.13
N GLU A 87 11.46 -15.39 -3.27
CA GLU A 87 11.21 -16.35 -2.19
C GLU A 87 12.48 -16.94 -1.55
N ASP A 88 13.57 -17.01 -2.32
CA ASP A 88 14.84 -17.62 -1.90
C ASP A 88 15.86 -16.59 -1.37
N THR A 89 15.49 -15.30 -1.29
CA THR A 89 16.37 -14.17 -0.90
C THR A 89 17.12 -14.41 0.43
N ARG A 90 16.47 -15.08 1.40
CA ARG A 90 17.10 -15.40 2.71
C ARG A 90 18.24 -16.42 2.60
N PHE A 91 18.20 -17.28 1.59
CA PHE A 91 19.21 -18.33 1.36
C PHE A 91 20.31 -17.89 0.38
N THR A 92 20.12 -16.77 -0.32
CA THR A 92 21.10 -16.21 -1.27
C THR A 92 22.52 -16.08 -0.70
N PRO A 93 22.76 -15.66 0.56
CA PRO A 93 24.11 -15.66 1.13
C PRO A 93 24.78 -17.03 1.10
N LEU A 94 24.05 -18.08 1.49
CA LEU A 94 24.54 -19.46 1.48
C LEU A 94 24.87 -19.94 0.06
N TYR A 95 24.03 -19.57 -0.92
CA TYR A 95 24.28 -19.90 -2.32
C TYR A 95 25.53 -19.22 -2.87
N VAL A 96 25.75 -17.95 -2.52
CA VAL A 96 26.96 -17.20 -2.90
C VAL A 96 28.21 -17.84 -2.28
N ASP A 97 28.14 -18.26 -1.02
CA ASP A 97 29.24 -18.91 -0.33
C ASP A 97 29.59 -20.27 -0.96
N LEU A 98 28.58 -21.04 -1.39
CA LEU A 98 28.79 -22.29 -2.15
C LEU A 98 29.52 -22.05 -3.48
N ILE A 99 29.13 -21.03 -4.26
CA ILE A 99 29.80 -20.69 -5.53
C ILE A 99 31.24 -20.22 -5.26
N SER A 100 31.43 -19.40 -4.23
CA SER A 100 32.75 -18.89 -3.85
C SER A 100 33.68 -20.03 -3.42
N HIS A 101 33.17 -20.98 -2.63
CA HIS A 101 33.89 -22.19 -2.27
C HIS A 101 34.25 -23.03 -3.50
N LEU A 102 33.30 -23.25 -4.41
CA LEU A 102 33.54 -24.02 -5.64
C LEU A 102 34.68 -23.43 -6.50
N ILE A 103 34.67 -22.11 -6.70
CA ILE A 103 35.72 -21.41 -7.47
C ILE A 103 37.06 -21.51 -6.76
N SER A 104 37.08 -21.33 -5.44
CA SER A 104 38.30 -21.39 -4.63
C SER A 104 38.93 -22.80 -4.64
N THR A 105 38.10 -23.85 -4.60
CA THR A 105 38.54 -25.25 -4.53
C THR A 105 39.03 -25.79 -5.87
N ILE A 106 38.44 -25.38 -6.99
CA ILE A 106 38.92 -25.77 -8.33
C ILE A 106 40.11 -24.88 -8.75
N GLY A 107 40.08 -23.60 -8.39
CA GLY A 107 41.18 -22.66 -8.61
C GLY A 107 41.31 -22.18 -10.06
N ASP A 108 41.84 -20.96 -10.23
CA ASP A 108 41.99 -20.32 -11.55
C ASP A 108 43.08 -20.96 -12.45
N GLN A 109 43.91 -21.84 -11.88
CA GLN A 109 44.96 -22.55 -12.63
C GLN A 109 44.42 -23.74 -13.42
N GLU A 110 43.28 -24.29 -13.00
CA GLU A 110 42.61 -25.37 -13.72
C GLU A 110 41.77 -24.83 -14.89
N PRO A 111 41.70 -25.55 -16.04
CA PRO A 111 40.86 -25.14 -17.16
C PRO A 111 39.37 -25.05 -16.78
N ALA A 112 38.89 -25.97 -15.92
CA ALA A 112 37.54 -25.96 -15.40
C ALA A 112 37.27 -24.71 -14.53
N GLY A 113 38.21 -24.33 -13.65
CA GLY A 113 38.07 -23.13 -12.81
C GLY A 113 38.00 -21.84 -13.63
N ARG A 114 38.86 -21.70 -14.66
CA ARG A 114 38.77 -20.57 -15.61
C ARG A 114 37.43 -20.52 -16.33
N MET A 115 36.90 -21.67 -16.72
CA MET A 115 35.61 -21.78 -17.41
C MET A 115 34.45 -21.39 -16.48
N ILE A 116 34.44 -21.87 -15.24
CA ILE A 116 33.47 -21.49 -14.20
C ILE A 116 33.49 -19.98 -13.99
N ARG A 117 34.67 -19.40 -13.77
CA ARG A 117 34.82 -17.96 -13.54
C ARG A 117 34.35 -17.14 -14.75
N LYS A 118 34.74 -17.54 -15.96
CA LYS A 118 34.28 -16.91 -17.21
C LYS A 118 32.75 -16.93 -17.28
N GLU A 119 32.13 -18.07 -16.96
CA GLU A 119 30.69 -18.24 -17.08
C GLU A 119 29.91 -17.50 -15.98
N VAL A 120 30.41 -17.45 -14.75
CA VAL A 120 29.86 -16.59 -13.68
C VAL A 120 29.88 -15.12 -14.11
N MET A 121 30.97 -14.66 -14.72
CA MET A 121 31.09 -13.29 -15.22
C MET A 121 30.15 -13.01 -16.39
N ASN A 122 30.00 -13.96 -17.32
CA ASN A 122 29.03 -13.84 -18.42
C ASN A 122 27.60 -13.75 -17.87
N GLN A 123 27.25 -14.65 -16.95
CA GLN A 123 25.92 -14.69 -16.35
C GLN A 123 25.63 -13.46 -15.50
N CYS A 124 26.63 -12.87 -14.82
CA CYS A 124 26.48 -11.57 -14.17
C CYS A 124 26.11 -10.47 -15.17
N ARG A 125 26.80 -10.39 -16.31
CA ARG A 125 26.46 -9.39 -17.35
C ARG A 125 25.06 -9.62 -17.90
N ASP A 126 24.68 -10.87 -18.16
CA ASP A 126 23.37 -11.20 -18.70
C ASP A 126 22.23 -10.98 -17.71
N THR A 127 22.48 -11.23 -16.43
CA THR A 127 21.49 -11.09 -15.36
C THR A 127 21.32 -9.63 -14.93
N PHE A 128 22.41 -8.86 -14.84
CA PHE A 128 22.36 -7.52 -14.23
C PHE A 128 22.44 -6.38 -15.25
N ILE A 129 23.19 -6.52 -16.34
CA ILE A 129 23.32 -5.47 -17.37
C ILE A 129 22.24 -5.65 -18.45
N ASN A 130 22.11 -6.86 -18.99
CA ASN A 130 21.09 -7.15 -20.02
C ASN A 130 19.66 -7.25 -19.45
N ALA A 131 19.47 -7.09 -18.14
CA ALA A 131 18.15 -6.97 -17.51
C ALA A 131 17.34 -5.78 -18.06
N ALA A 132 17.97 -4.68 -18.48
CA ALA A 132 17.28 -3.53 -19.06
C ALA A 132 16.49 -3.89 -20.34
N LYS A 133 17.03 -4.78 -21.19
CA LYS A 133 16.30 -5.31 -22.36
C LYS A 133 15.07 -6.12 -21.96
N LYS A 134 15.18 -6.89 -20.87
CA LYS A 134 14.05 -7.66 -20.31
C LYS A 134 13.01 -6.74 -19.66
N SER A 135 13.43 -5.61 -19.07
CA SER A 135 12.54 -4.56 -18.56
C SER A 135 11.71 -3.94 -19.67
N LYS A 136 12.34 -3.58 -20.81
CA LYS A 136 11.61 -3.04 -21.97
C LYS A 136 10.62 -4.03 -22.57
N GLN A 137 11.03 -5.30 -22.71
CA GLN A 137 10.13 -6.37 -23.15
C GLN A 137 8.97 -6.63 -22.17
N LEU A 138 9.20 -6.39 -20.88
CA LEU A 138 8.17 -6.48 -19.86
C LEU A 138 7.22 -5.27 -19.95
N GLU A 139 7.71 -4.05 -20.13
CA GLU A 139 6.86 -2.87 -20.36
C GLU A 139 5.98 -3.05 -21.61
N GLU A 140 6.54 -3.56 -22.71
CA GLU A 140 5.79 -3.89 -23.92
C GLU A 140 4.75 -5.02 -23.71
N ARG A 141 4.99 -5.92 -22.75
CA ARG A 141 4.05 -6.99 -22.36
C ARG A 141 2.95 -6.46 -21.43
N ILE A 142 3.33 -5.69 -20.41
CA ILE A 142 2.43 -5.00 -19.48
C ILE A 142 1.46 -4.10 -20.24
N ALA A 143 1.92 -3.40 -21.30
CA ALA A 143 1.07 -2.57 -22.15
C ALA A 143 -0.04 -3.34 -22.90
N LYS A 144 0.04 -4.69 -22.98
CA LYS A 144 -0.94 -5.56 -23.65
C LYS A 144 -1.80 -6.37 -22.68
N LEU A 145 -1.52 -6.27 -21.37
CA LEU A 145 -2.23 -7.01 -20.33
C LEU A 145 -3.41 -6.18 -19.79
N SER A 146 -4.36 -6.86 -19.15
CA SER A 146 -5.39 -6.17 -18.37
C SER A 146 -4.75 -5.39 -17.21
N GLU A 147 -5.40 -4.35 -16.72
CA GLU A 147 -4.88 -3.49 -15.65
C GLU A 147 -4.52 -4.31 -14.38
N GLU A 148 -5.29 -5.36 -14.07
CA GLU A 148 -5.02 -6.24 -12.92
C GLU A 148 -3.79 -7.14 -13.12
N GLU A 149 -3.57 -7.67 -14.32
CA GLU A 149 -2.41 -8.51 -14.67
C GLU A 149 -1.14 -7.66 -14.81
N ALA A 150 -1.28 -6.46 -15.38
CA ALA A 150 -0.22 -5.46 -15.49
C ALA A 150 0.34 -5.10 -14.10
N ASP A 151 -0.53 -4.88 -13.11
CA ASP A 151 -0.11 -4.53 -11.76
C ASP A 151 0.56 -5.69 -11.01
N LEU A 152 0.04 -6.91 -11.16
CA LEU A 152 0.69 -8.10 -10.60
C LEU A 152 2.10 -8.30 -11.19
N GLU A 153 2.24 -8.14 -12.51
CA GLU A 153 3.54 -8.20 -13.20
C GLU A 153 4.49 -7.09 -12.74
N ARG A 154 4.00 -5.86 -12.51
CA ARG A 154 4.80 -4.75 -11.93
C ARG A 154 5.31 -5.09 -10.53
N MET A 155 4.44 -5.62 -9.66
CA MET A 155 4.83 -6.01 -8.30
C MET A 155 5.86 -7.16 -8.30
N GLN A 156 5.63 -8.19 -9.12
CA GLN A 156 6.58 -9.30 -9.26
C GLN A 156 7.93 -8.82 -9.82
N PHE A 157 7.89 -7.88 -10.77
CA PHE A 157 9.09 -7.27 -11.31
C PHE A 157 9.87 -6.47 -10.26
N ALA A 158 9.20 -5.65 -9.45
CA ALA A 158 9.84 -4.90 -8.37
C ALA A 158 10.50 -5.83 -7.34
N ALA A 159 9.80 -6.90 -6.93
CA ALA A 159 10.34 -7.91 -6.00
C ALA A 159 11.56 -8.63 -6.60
N LYS A 160 11.50 -8.99 -7.89
CA LYS A 160 12.61 -9.61 -8.61
C LYS A 160 13.80 -8.67 -8.78
N LEU A 161 13.54 -7.40 -9.06
CA LEU A 161 14.59 -6.39 -9.14
C LEU A 161 15.30 -6.24 -7.80
N LYS A 162 14.55 -6.17 -6.69
CA LYS A 162 15.13 -6.14 -5.34
C LYS A 162 16.01 -7.36 -5.06
N ALA A 163 15.51 -8.57 -5.34
CA ALA A 163 16.29 -9.80 -5.16
C ALA A 163 17.58 -9.80 -6.01
N ASN A 164 17.51 -9.32 -7.25
CA ASN A 164 18.67 -9.19 -8.13
C ASN A 164 19.70 -8.20 -7.59
N ILE A 165 19.27 -7.03 -7.10
CA ILE A 165 20.17 -6.01 -6.55
C ILE A 165 20.87 -6.54 -5.29
N TYR A 166 20.12 -7.17 -4.39
CA TYR A 166 20.69 -7.81 -3.20
C TYR A 166 21.71 -8.89 -3.56
N PHE A 167 21.37 -9.76 -4.51
CA PHE A 167 22.27 -10.80 -5.01
C PHE A 167 23.55 -10.22 -5.64
N LEU A 168 23.44 -9.16 -6.43
CA LEU A 168 24.60 -8.46 -7.00
C LEU A 168 25.54 -7.93 -5.92
N GLY A 169 24.99 -7.31 -4.86
CA GLY A 169 25.78 -6.82 -3.74
C GLY A 169 26.59 -7.92 -3.06
N LEU A 170 25.97 -9.08 -2.82
CA LEU A 170 26.64 -10.26 -2.26
C LEU A 170 27.72 -10.81 -3.19
N MET A 171 27.44 -10.94 -4.49
CA MET A 171 28.41 -11.39 -5.48
C MET A 171 29.64 -10.48 -5.54
N PHE A 172 29.45 -9.16 -5.44
CA PHE A 172 30.55 -8.21 -5.41
C PHE A 172 31.37 -8.31 -4.13
N ARG A 173 30.70 -8.36 -2.96
CA ARG A 173 31.37 -8.55 -1.67
C ARG A 173 32.22 -9.82 -1.62
N SER A 174 31.72 -10.90 -2.22
CA SER A 174 32.43 -12.19 -2.31
C SER A 174 33.43 -12.26 -3.48
N ARG A 175 33.72 -11.14 -4.16
CA ARG A 175 34.68 -11.02 -5.28
C ARG A 175 34.37 -11.92 -6.49
N LEU A 176 33.09 -12.25 -6.68
CA LEU A 176 32.59 -13.05 -7.79
C LEU A 176 32.18 -12.22 -9.01
N THR A 177 32.08 -10.90 -8.85
CA THR A 177 31.82 -9.95 -9.94
C THR A 177 32.77 -8.75 -9.87
N ASN A 178 32.84 -7.98 -10.95
CA ASN A 178 33.71 -6.82 -11.05
C ASN A 178 32.92 -5.52 -10.84
N GLU A 179 33.63 -4.48 -10.43
CA GLU A 179 33.08 -3.13 -10.23
C GLU A 179 32.38 -2.58 -11.49
N THR A 180 32.82 -2.95 -12.69
CA THR A 180 32.20 -2.49 -13.95
C THR A 180 30.72 -2.87 -14.05
N VAL A 181 30.34 -4.05 -13.53
CA VAL A 181 28.94 -4.50 -13.50
C VAL A 181 28.16 -3.68 -12.48
N VAL A 182 28.71 -3.47 -11.28
CA VAL A 182 28.07 -2.69 -10.22
C VAL A 182 27.86 -1.24 -10.66
N ARG A 183 28.89 -0.59 -11.24
CA ARG A 183 28.78 0.77 -11.78
C ARG A 183 27.72 0.89 -12.86
N ALA A 184 27.63 -0.08 -13.79
CA ALA A 184 26.61 -0.07 -14.82
C ALA A 184 25.19 -0.14 -14.24
N VAL A 185 24.99 -0.94 -13.18
CA VAL A 185 23.70 -1.07 -12.51
C VAL A 185 23.37 0.17 -11.68
N LEU A 186 24.33 0.75 -10.96
CA LEU A 186 24.17 2.01 -10.23
C LEU A 186 23.79 3.17 -11.17
N ASP A 187 24.50 3.31 -12.29
CA ASP A 187 24.18 4.30 -13.33
C ASP A 187 22.75 4.09 -13.88
N ASN A 188 22.33 2.84 -14.12
CA ASN A 188 20.99 2.55 -14.62
C ASN A 188 19.89 2.80 -13.57
N LEU A 189 20.16 2.50 -12.29
CA LEU A 189 19.22 2.80 -11.20
C LEU A 189 19.02 4.31 -11.04
N LEU A 190 20.09 5.10 -11.14
CA LEU A 190 20.02 6.55 -10.92
C LEU A 190 19.55 7.31 -12.18
N TYR A 191 20.12 7.02 -13.35
CA TYR A 191 19.88 7.81 -14.57
C TYR A 191 18.98 7.12 -15.61
N GLY A 192 18.62 5.85 -15.40
CA GLY A 192 17.90 5.04 -16.38
C GLY A 192 18.70 4.72 -17.64
N ASP A 193 18.06 3.99 -18.56
CA ASP A 193 18.68 3.61 -19.82
C ASP A 193 19.03 4.84 -20.67
N GLY A 194 20.24 4.84 -21.22
CA GLY A 194 20.79 5.97 -21.99
C GLY A 194 20.96 7.29 -21.21
N ARG A 195 20.83 7.28 -19.87
CA ARG A 195 20.94 8.47 -18.99
C ARG A 195 19.92 9.59 -19.30
N ARG A 196 18.72 9.24 -19.76
CA ARG A 196 17.68 10.20 -20.19
C ARG A 196 16.54 10.38 -19.20
N ARG A 197 16.62 9.75 -18.02
CA ARG A 197 15.53 9.78 -17.04
C ARG A 197 15.40 11.17 -16.41
N ARG A 198 14.22 11.79 -16.54
CA ARG A 198 13.91 13.11 -15.93
C ARG A 198 13.57 13.03 -14.43
N ILE A 199 12.92 11.95 -13.99
CA ILE A 199 12.51 11.73 -12.59
C ILE A 199 12.88 10.30 -12.19
N VAL A 200 13.57 10.13 -11.07
CA VAL A 200 13.99 8.83 -10.54
C VAL A 200 12.89 8.26 -9.63
N PRO A 201 12.36 7.04 -9.88
CA PRO A 201 11.38 6.44 -8.98
C PRO A 201 11.95 6.16 -7.58
N ASP A 202 11.10 6.26 -6.55
CA ASP A 202 11.47 6.01 -5.14
C ASP A 202 12.21 4.68 -4.95
N TYR A 203 11.65 3.59 -5.50
CA TYR A 203 12.22 2.26 -5.35
C TYR A 203 13.61 2.15 -6.01
N CYS A 204 13.86 2.86 -7.11
CA CYS A 204 15.18 2.90 -7.74
C CYS A 204 16.20 3.57 -6.84
N LEU A 205 15.84 4.68 -6.18
CA LEU A 205 16.71 5.37 -5.22
C LEU A 205 17.00 4.49 -4.01
N ILE A 206 15.99 3.82 -3.46
CA ILE A 206 16.16 2.91 -2.32
C ILE A 206 17.13 1.78 -2.69
N LEU A 207 16.91 1.10 -3.82
CA LEU A 207 17.80 0.03 -4.29
C LEU A 207 19.20 0.53 -4.64
N PHE A 208 19.33 1.75 -5.14
CA PHE A 208 20.62 2.40 -5.39
C PHE A 208 21.39 2.57 -4.09
N MET A 209 20.75 3.10 -3.04
CA MET A 209 21.37 3.28 -1.73
C MET A 209 21.73 1.94 -1.09
N GLU A 210 20.83 0.95 -1.10
CA GLU A 210 21.10 -0.41 -0.58
C GLU A 210 22.32 -1.06 -1.26
N LEU A 211 22.39 -0.98 -2.60
CA LEU A 211 23.51 -1.52 -3.38
C LEU A 211 24.82 -0.78 -3.09
N LEU A 212 24.77 0.55 -3.08
CA LEU A 212 25.95 1.38 -2.86
C LEU A 212 26.47 1.26 -1.43
N GLN A 213 25.60 1.11 -0.43
CA GLN A 213 25.99 0.82 0.96
C GLN A 213 26.72 -0.53 1.06
N THR A 214 26.21 -1.56 0.38
CA THR A 214 26.80 -2.90 0.40
C THR A 214 28.15 -2.95 -0.32
N CYS A 215 28.27 -2.26 -1.45
CA CYS A 215 29.45 -2.35 -2.31
C CYS A 215 30.49 -1.26 -2.02
N GLY A 216 30.08 -0.07 -1.59
CA GLY A 216 30.91 1.12 -1.39
C GLY A 216 32.21 0.85 -0.60
N PRO A 217 32.16 0.17 0.56
CA PRO A 217 33.35 -0.18 1.34
C PRO A 217 34.40 -1.02 0.58
N HIS A 218 33.97 -1.73 -0.47
CA HIS A 218 34.80 -2.67 -1.23
C HIS A 218 35.21 -2.13 -2.61
N MET A 219 34.85 -0.88 -2.94
CA MET A 219 35.20 -0.24 -4.22
C MET A 219 36.66 0.21 -4.29
N ASP A 220 37.19 0.32 -5.51
CA ASP A 220 38.57 0.76 -5.73
C ASP A 220 38.75 2.29 -5.58
N ILE A 221 39.99 2.77 -5.54
CA ILE A 221 40.30 4.21 -5.44
C ILE A 221 39.75 5.00 -6.63
N ASN A 222 39.60 4.38 -7.81
CA ASN A 222 39.11 5.06 -8.99
C ASN A 222 37.62 5.41 -8.82
N PHE A 223 36.83 4.52 -8.21
CA PHE A 223 35.42 4.77 -7.87
C PHE A 223 35.23 6.04 -7.03
N TYR A 224 36.08 6.23 -6.02
CA TYR A 224 36.04 7.41 -5.14
C TYR A 224 36.45 8.70 -5.86
N LYS A 225 37.22 8.61 -6.96
CA LYS A 225 37.54 9.75 -7.83
C LYS A 225 36.42 10.04 -8.82
N ASP A 226 35.92 9.01 -9.50
CA ASP A 226 34.75 9.02 -10.39
C ASP A 226 34.21 7.58 -10.48
N PRO A 227 32.92 7.32 -10.21
CA PRO A 227 31.79 8.26 -10.22
C PRO A 227 31.22 8.70 -8.86
N LEU A 228 31.78 8.29 -7.72
CA LEU A 228 31.16 8.56 -6.42
C LEU A 228 30.82 10.04 -6.16
N PRO A 229 31.71 11.02 -6.43
CA PRO A 229 31.36 12.44 -6.24
C PRO A 229 30.18 12.89 -7.11
N ARG A 230 30.04 12.32 -8.31
CA ARG A 230 28.90 12.60 -9.21
C ARG A 230 27.60 12.04 -8.65
N TYR A 231 27.64 10.85 -8.04
CA TYR A 231 26.47 10.30 -7.35
C TYR A 231 26.09 11.15 -6.15
N VAL A 232 27.06 11.50 -5.30
CA VAL A 232 26.83 12.33 -4.11
C VAL A 232 26.17 13.67 -4.47
N ALA A 233 26.66 14.37 -5.51
CA ALA A 233 26.06 15.62 -5.95
C ALA A 233 24.57 15.46 -6.35
N VAL A 234 24.24 14.38 -7.08
CA VAL A 234 22.84 14.09 -7.45
C VAL A 234 21.99 13.78 -6.22
N LEU A 235 22.51 13.01 -5.27
CA LEU A 235 21.80 12.69 -4.03
C LEU A 235 21.61 13.93 -3.14
N GLU A 236 22.58 14.84 -3.10
CA GLU A 236 22.47 16.12 -2.41
C GLU A 236 21.38 17.00 -3.02
N ASP A 237 21.33 17.11 -4.34
CA ASP A 237 20.27 17.84 -5.04
C ASP A 237 18.89 17.21 -4.73
N PHE A 238 18.77 15.89 -4.81
CA PHE A 238 17.52 15.20 -4.47
C PHE A 238 17.16 15.33 -3.00
N SER A 239 18.13 15.37 -2.08
CA SER A 239 17.84 15.55 -0.65
C SER A 239 17.10 16.87 -0.36
N ARG A 240 17.20 17.86 -1.25
CA ARG A 240 16.54 19.18 -1.12
C ARG A 240 15.31 19.32 -2.01
N THR A 241 15.34 18.72 -3.20
CA THR A 241 14.36 18.97 -4.27
C THR A 241 13.35 17.83 -4.48
N TYR A 242 13.61 16.63 -3.94
CA TYR A 242 12.77 15.47 -4.21
C TYR A 242 11.35 15.65 -3.64
N PRO A 243 10.26 15.34 -4.36
CA PRO A 243 8.89 15.73 -3.96
C PRO A 243 8.43 15.11 -2.62
N LYS A 244 8.91 13.92 -2.28
CA LYS A 244 8.53 13.20 -1.05
C LYS A 244 9.55 13.44 0.08
N LYS A 245 9.11 14.09 1.17
CA LYS A 245 9.95 14.35 2.37
C LYS A 245 10.60 13.09 2.95
N ARG A 246 9.89 11.94 2.96
CA ARG A 246 10.46 10.66 3.42
C ARG A 246 11.73 10.28 2.66
N ILE A 247 11.72 10.44 1.32
CA ILE A 247 12.89 10.14 0.48
C ILE A 247 13.99 11.17 0.70
N GLN A 248 13.65 12.45 0.88
CA GLN A 248 14.63 13.49 1.26
C GLN A 248 15.38 13.10 2.56
N PHE A 249 14.65 12.71 3.61
CA PHE A 249 15.27 12.26 4.86
C PHE A 249 16.11 11.00 4.70
N LEU A 250 15.66 10.05 3.88
CA LEU A 250 16.42 8.83 3.59
C LEU A 250 17.74 9.14 2.88
N LEU A 251 17.71 10.06 1.90
CA LEU A 251 18.89 10.55 1.19
C LEU A 251 19.86 11.28 2.12
N LEU A 252 19.36 12.14 3.02
CA LEU A 252 20.20 12.82 4.02
C LEU A 252 20.91 11.82 4.94
N ASN A 253 20.17 10.85 5.49
CA ASN A 253 20.75 9.80 6.34
C ASN A 253 21.81 8.96 5.58
N PHE A 254 21.55 8.68 4.30
CA PHE A 254 22.48 7.95 3.47
C PHE A 254 23.74 8.76 3.12
N LEU A 255 23.61 10.05 2.81
CA LEU A 255 24.75 10.95 2.60
C LEU A 255 25.62 11.04 3.86
N GLU A 256 25.00 11.10 5.04
CA GLU A 256 25.73 11.05 6.31
C GLU A 256 26.46 9.72 6.50
N THR A 257 25.83 8.60 6.11
CA THR A 257 26.45 7.27 6.12
C THR A 257 27.68 7.21 5.21
N ILE A 258 27.64 7.82 4.01
CA ILE A 258 28.81 7.92 3.12
C ILE A 258 29.94 8.71 3.80
N ASN A 259 29.61 9.85 4.42
CA ASN A 259 30.57 10.69 5.13
C ASN A 259 31.15 9.99 6.37
N ASN A 260 30.38 9.09 6.99
CA ASN A 260 30.80 8.28 8.13
C ASN A 260 31.42 6.93 7.72
N ASN A 261 32.21 6.91 6.63
CA ASN A 261 32.90 5.73 6.12
C ASN A 261 31.98 4.49 5.97
N TRP A 262 30.77 4.70 5.43
CA TRP A 262 29.77 3.67 5.19
C TRP A 262 29.15 3.01 6.44
N ILE A 263 29.36 3.60 7.63
CA ILE A 263 28.76 3.11 8.88
C ILE A 263 27.47 3.91 9.14
N PRO A 264 26.29 3.26 9.16
CA PRO A 264 25.03 3.95 9.42
C PRO A 264 24.99 4.56 10.83
N LEU A 265 24.56 5.82 10.95
CA LEU A 265 24.40 6.51 12.23
C LEU A 265 22.99 6.35 12.82
N HIS A 266 22.00 6.11 11.96
CA HIS A 266 20.60 5.99 12.35
C HIS A 266 19.94 4.77 11.71
N GLY A 267 19.07 4.08 12.46
CA GLY A 267 18.32 2.91 11.99
C GLY A 267 18.70 1.59 12.67
N PRO A 268 18.14 0.45 12.21
CA PRO A 268 18.36 -0.87 12.81
C PRO A 268 19.82 -1.34 12.74
N GLU A 269 20.55 -0.90 11.72
CA GLU A 269 21.95 -1.28 11.45
C GLU A 269 22.97 -0.29 12.02
N ALA A 270 22.53 0.74 12.76
CA ALA A 270 23.43 1.72 13.34
C ALA A 270 24.16 1.18 14.58
N HIS A 271 25.49 1.36 14.64
CA HIS A 271 26.29 1.02 15.82
C HIS A 271 25.91 1.96 16.98
N ARG A 272 25.18 1.46 17.98
CA ARG A 272 24.97 2.16 19.25
C ARG A 272 26.19 1.96 20.13
N ASP A 273 27.16 2.85 20.03
CA ASP A 273 28.14 3.00 21.10
C ASP A 273 27.40 3.53 22.34
N MET A 274 27.11 2.62 23.28
CA MET A 274 26.72 2.98 24.65
C MET A 274 27.96 3.53 25.36
N GLY A 275 28.29 4.79 25.08
CA GLY A 275 29.41 5.50 25.68
C GLY A 275 29.28 7.01 25.51
N ASN A 276 28.63 7.64 26.50
CA ASN A 276 28.69 9.08 26.83
C ASN A 276 28.93 10.06 25.67
N VAL A 277 27.84 10.63 25.12
CA VAL A 277 27.89 12.02 24.63
C VAL A 277 26.68 12.76 25.17
N ALA A 278 26.99 13.69 26.07
CA ALA A 278 26.06 14.62 26.69
C ALA A 278 25.43 15.56 25.66
N SER A 279 24.18 15.92 25.90
CA SER A 279 23.45 16.97 25.19
C SER A 279 24.20 18.32 25.26
N PRO A 280 24.21 19.13 24.19
CA PRO A 280 24.82 20.45 24.24
C PRO A 280 23.85 21.42 24.94
N SER A 281 24.20 21.87 26.14
CA SER A 281 23.63 23.07 26.75
C SER A 281 24.73 24.12 26.93
N SER A 282 24.39 25.35 26.54
CA SER A 282 25.26 26.51 26.37
C SER A 282 25.91 27.00 27.68
N PRO A 283 26.98 27.83 27.61
CA PRO A 283 27.81 28.15 28.76
C PRO A 283 27.37 29.43 29.48
N MET A 284 27.45 29.45 30.82
CA MET A 284 27.62 30.70 31.57
C MET A 284 28.35 30.48 32.91
N ASN A 285 29.59 30.95 32.92
CA ASN A 285 30.37 31.69 33.93
C ASN A 285 30.35 31.39 35.45
N ASN A 286 31.60 31.33 35.94
CA ASN A 286 32.21 31.88 37.16
C ASN A 286 31.85 31.32 38.55
N SER A 287 32.85 30.69 39.22
CA SER A 287 33.69 31.31 40.28
C SER A 287 34.54 30.28 41.06
N LEU A 288 35.87 30.38 40.92
CA LEU A 288 37.01 30.23 41.87
C LEU A 288 37.10 29.08 42.93
N PRO A 289 38.33 28.75 43.41
CA PRO A 289 38.76 27.39 43.75
C PRO A 289 39.12 27.19 45.23
N ASN A 290 39.20 25.93 45.68
CA ASN A 290 40.16 25.53 46.71
C ASN A 290 40.25 24.01 46.93
N GLY A 291 41.48 23.52 47.17
CA GLY A 291 41.73 22.36 48.04
C GLY A 291 42.22 21.08 47.37
N SER A 292 43.53 20.82 47.53
CA SER A 292 44.32 19.69 47.01
C SER A 292 44.15 18.38 47.82
N PRO A 293 45.01 17.33 47.69
CA PRO A 293 44.60 15.98 47.27
C PRO A 293 44.92 14.88 48.30
N SER A 294 44.65 13.61 47.95
CA SER A 294 45.34 12.36 48.38
C SER A 294 44.38 11.28 48.88
N GLY A 295 44.61 10.05 48.43
CA GLY A 295 44.11 8.86 49.13
C GLY A 295 43.95 7.62 48.26
N ASN A 296 45.05 6.90 48.04
CA ASN A 296 45.06 5.49 47.63
C ASN A 296 44.12 4.62 48.49
N VAL A 297 43.60 3.52 47.92
CA VAL A 297 43.61 2.12 48.44
C VAL A 297 42.70 1.30 47.49
N MET A 298 43.24 0.52 46.56
CA MET A 298 43.58 -0.91 46.66
C MET A 298 42.38 -1.86 46.68
N ALA A 299 42.40 -2.77 45.71
CA ALA A 299 41.47 -3.86 45.49
C ALA A 299 41.50 -4.90 46.62
N GLN A 300 40.33 -5.42 46.99
CA GLN A 300 40.18 -6.74 47.61
C GLN A 300 38.95 -7.46 47.04
N TYR A 301 39.21 -8.58 46.36
CA TYR A 301 38.27 -9.66 46.17
C TYR A 301 38.16 -10.47 47.47
N ILE A 302 36.95 -10.87 47.88
CA ILE A 302 36.59 -12.21 48.43
C ILE A 302 35.04 -12.34 48.44
N LYS A 303 34.55 -13.45 47.86
CA LYS A 303 33.16 -13.96 47.74
C LYS A 303 32.63 -14.56 49.07
N PRO A 304 31.45 -15.21 49.19
CA PRO A 304 30.19 -15.21 48.39
C PRO A 304 28.93 -14.96 49.27
N VAL A 305 27.83 -14.44 48.70
CA VAL A 305 26.50 -14.48 49.34
C VAL A 305 25.64 -15.53 48.64
N MET A 306 24.96 -16.34 49.46
CA MET A 306 24.15 -17.51 49.10
C MET A 306 22.94 -17.18 48.19
N PRO A 307 22.39 -18.18 47.47
CA PRO A 307 21.26 -17.99 46.57
C PRO A 307 19.99 -17.64 47.36
N ILE A 308 19.32 -16.55 46.96
CA ILE A 308 17.97 -16.21 47.41
C ILE A 308 17.01 -17.27 46.82
N PRO A 309 16.07 -17.84 47.61
CA PRO A 309 15.12 -18.82 47.10
C PRO A 309 14.14 -18.15 46.11
N LEU A 310 13.90 -18.81 44.98
CA LEU A 310 12.80 -18.49 44.06
C LEU A 310 11.46 -18.51 44.82
N PRO A 311 10.63 -17.45 44.73
CA PRO A 311 9.26 -17.53 45.20
C PRO A 311 8.48 -18.50 44.33
N SER A 312 7.77 -19.40 45.01
CA SER A 312 6.88 -20.39 44.45
C SER A 312 5.79 -19.76 43.58
N ILE A 313 5.59 -20.35 42.42
CA ILE A 313 4.48 -20.13 41.49
C ILE A 313 3.18 -20.45 42.23
N ILE A 314 2.44 -19.43 42.65
CA ILE A 314 1.02 -19.53 43.01
C ILE A 314 0.30 -18.35 42.35
N ILE A 315 -0.21 -18.62 41.15
CA ILE A 315 -1.46 -18.11 40.55
C ILE A 315 -1.84 -16.65 40.90
N GLU A 316 -1.38 -15.72 40.06
CA GLU A 316 -2.13 -14.49 39.73
C GLU A 316 -2.48 -14.52 38.22
N GLN A 317 -3.36 -15.44 37.82
CA GLN A 317 -4.00 -15.41 36.49
C GLN A 317 -5.19 -14.44 36.47
N LYS A 318 -5.03 -13.19 36.93
CA LYS A 318 -6.17 -12.25 36.90
C LYS A 318 -5.98 -10.92 36.19
N ASN A 319 -4.79 -10.54 35.72
CA ASN A 319 -4.62 -9.26 35.00
C ASN A 319 -3.56 -9.32 33.87
N ARG A 320 -3.51 -10.38 33.07
CA ARG A 320 -2.70 -10.36 31.84
C ARG A 320 -3.57 -9.82 30.71
N ILE A 321 -3.27 -8.62 30.23
CA ILE A 321 -3.85 -8.08 28.99
C ILE A 321 -3.32 -8.95 27.84
N PRO A 322 -4.19 -9.52 27.00
CA PRO A 322 -3.79 -10.27 25.81
C PRO A 322 -2.84 -9.48 24.92
N ASP A 323 -1.82 -10.14 24.37
CA ASP A 323 -0.92 -9.49 23.43
C ASP A 323 -1.57 -9.33 22.04
N ARG A 324 -0.94 -8.52 21.18
CA ARG A 324 -1.45 -8.25 19.82
C ARG A 324 -1.59 -9.53 18.98
N GLY A 325 -0.69 -10.50 19.16
CA GLY A 325 -0.70 -11.76 18.41
C GLY A 325 -1.83 -12.68 18.86
N GLU A 326 -2.06 -12.79 20.16
CA GLU A 326 -3.18 -13.49 20.79
C GLU A 326 -4.52 -12.89 20.31
N PHE A 327 -4.65 -11.56 20.34
CA PHE A 327 -5.83 -10.86 19.82
C PHE A 327 -6.06 -11.12 18.32
N TRP A 328 -5.02 -11.00 17.49
CA TRP A 328 -5.14 -11.23 16.04
C TRP A 328 -5.54 -12.64 15.70
N LYS A 329 -5.00 -13.64 16.39
CA LYS A 329 -5.33 -15.04 16.16
C LYS A 329 -6.82 -15.30 16.42
N VAL A 330 -7.33 -14.82 17.56
CA VAL A 330 -8.73 -15.03 17.96
C VAL A 330 -9.69 -14.29 17.01
N MET A 331 -9.34 -13.08 16.58
CA MET A 331 -10.12 -12.35 15.58
C MET A 331 -10.10 -13.03 14.20
N ASP A 332 -8.99 -13.67 13.82
CA ASP A 332 -8.85 -14.39 12.54
C ASP A 332 -9.58 -15.73 12.56
N ASP A 333 -9.64 -16.40 13.71
CA ASP A 333 -10.31 -17.69 13.90
C ASP A 333 -11.83 -17.59 13.65
N PHE A 334 -12.42 -16.39 13.80
CA PHE A 334 -13.81 -16.10 13.40
C PHE A 334 -14.13 -16.55 11.97
N PHE A 335 -13.21 -16.32 11.02
CA PHE A 335 -13.50 -16.62 9.62
C PHE A 335 -13.56 -18.12 9.34
N SER A 336 -12.96 -18.94 10.23
CA SER A 336 -12.97 -20.40 10.15
C SER A 336 -14.11 -21.02 10.97
N THR A 337 -14.39 -20.48 12.17
CA THR A 337 -15.34 -21.07 13.13
C THR A 337 -16.71 -20.41 13.11
N SER A 338 -16.79 -19.14 12.68
CA SER A 338 -17.94 -18.24 12.84
C SER A 338 -18.45 -18.13 14.29
N ASP A 339 -17.61 -18.46 15.27
CA ASP A 339 -17.92 -18.32 16.68
C ASP A 339 -17.39 -16.98 17.21
N VAL A 340 -18.22 -16.28 17.98
CA VAL A 340 -17.94 -14.95 18.52
C VAL A 340 -17.70 -15.01 20.04
N GLU A 341 -18.05 -16.11 20.71
CA GLU A 341 -17.92 -16.21 22.17
C GLU A 341 -16.46 -16.15 22.64
N GLU A 342 -15.55 -16.81 21.92
CA GLU A 342 -14.11 -16.77 22.20
C GLU A 342 -13.56 -15.35 22.04
N ILE A 343 -14.04 -14.61 21.03
CA ILE A 343 -13.66 -13.22 20.78
C ILE A 343 -14.14 -12.32 21.92
N ILE A 344 -15.40 -12.45 22.34
CA ILE A 344 -15.97 -11.66 23.45
C ILE A 344 -15.17 -11.88 24.74
N SER A 345 -14.77 -13.12 25.02
CA SER A 345 -13.99 -13.44 26.21
C SER A 345 -12.64 -12.72 26.25
N VAL A 346 -11.97 -12.58 25.10
CA VAL A 346 -10.68 -11.89 24.95
C VAL A 346 -10.87 -10.38 24.96
N LEU A 347 -11.91 -9.86 24.30
CA LEU A 347 -12.22 -8.44 24.27
C LEU A 347 -12.48 -7.86 25.66
N ASN A 348 -13.18 -8.61 26.52
CA ASN A 348 -13.46 -8.19 27.90
C ASN A 348 -12.20 -8.01 28.78
N LEU A 349 -11.05 -8.57 28.36
CA LEU A 349 -9.78 -8.47 29.07
C LEU A 349 -8.93 -7.27 28.61
N ILE A 350 -9.33 -6.57 27.53
CA ILE A 350 -8.54 -5.50 26.91
C ILE A 350 -9.22 -4.14 27.17
N PRO A 351 -8.51 -3.15 27.74
CA PRO A 351 -9.04 -1.79 27.87
C PRO A 351 -9.36 -1.14 26.50
N ASN A 352 -10.42 -0.32 26.43
CA ASN A 352 -10.89 0.29 25.17
C ASN A 352 -9.80 1.06 24.40
N ASP A 353 -8.90 1.76 25.09
CA ASP A 353 -7.82 2.54 24.46
C ASP A 353 -6.81 1.64 23.74
N VAL A 354 -6.49 0.49 24.34
CA VAL A 354 -5.59 -0.52 23.75
C VAL A 354 -6.30 -1.27 22.63
N LEU A 355 -7.58 -1.57 22.84
CA LEU A 355 -8.42 -2.25 21.87
C LEU A 355 -8.54 -1.42 20.58
N LEU A 356 -8.67 -0.10 20.68
CA LEU A 356 -8.69 0.80 19.53
C LEU A 356 -7.43 0.64 18.66
N ILE A 357 -6.24 0.65 19.27
CA ILE A 357 -4.95 0.48 18.58
C ILE A 357 -4.85 -0.90 17.93
N TYR A 358 -5.28 -1.94 18.64
CA TYR A 358 -5.26 -3.32 18.15
C TYR A 358 -6.18 -3.50 16.95
N CYS A 359 -7.42 -3.00 17.05
CA CYS A 359 -8.41 -2.99 15.98
C CYS A 359 -7.93 -2.17 14.77
N SER A 360 -7.37 -0.97 14.98
CA SER A 360 -6.84 -0.10 13.91
C SER A 360 -5.78 -0.84 13.09
N LYS A 361 -4.78 -1.45 13.76
CA LYS A 361 -3.72 -2.21 13.07
C LYS A 361 -4.22 -3.50 12.43
N TRP A 362 -5.22 -4.15 13.04
CA TRP A 362 -5.81 -5.38 12.51
C TRP A 362 -6.64 -5.11 11.25
N LEU A 363 -7.54 -4.12 11.29
CA LEU A 363 -8.31 -3.64 10.14
C LEU A 363 -7.39 -3.15 9.02
N GLY A 364 -6.34 -2.41 9.38
CA GLY A 364 -5.34 -1.94 8.42
C GLY A 364 -4.65 -3.08 7.67
N ARG A 365 -4.41 -4.23 8.32
CA ARG A 365 -3.86 -5.43 7.65
C ARG A 365 -4.80 -5.92 6.55
N TYR A 366 -6.12 -5.94 6.79
CA TYR A 366 -7.09 -6.37 5.78
C TYR A 366 -7.24 -5.39 4.63
N ILE A 367 -7.08 -4.09 4.89
CA ILE A 367 -7.13 -3.05 3.86
C ILE A 367 -5.85 -3.04 3.00
N THR A 368 -4.68 -3.24 3.62
CA THR A 368 -3.39 -3.17 2.92
C THR A 368 -2.94 -4.50 2.29
N THR A 369 -3.51 -5.64 2.71
CA THR A 369 -3.08 -6.96 2.24
C THR A 369 -4.07 -7.57 1.23
N TYR A 370 -3.56 -7.94 0.06
CA TYR A 370 -4.35 -8.52 -1.04
C TYR A 370 -4.90 -9.93 -0.76
N LYS A 371 -4.32 -10.67 0.18
CA LYS A 371 -4.65 -12.09 0.46
C LYS A 371 -6.10 -12.32 0.92
N TYR A 372 -6.68 -11.37 1.65
CA TYR A 372 -7.89 -11.59 2.45
C TYR A 372 -9.22 -11.21 1.76
N THR A 373 -9.41 -11.58 0.50
CA THR A 373 -10.55 -11.08 -0.30
C THR A 373 -11.91 -11.56 0.21
N GLN A 374 -12.01 -12.80 0.69
CA GLN A 374 -13.29 -13.35 1.17
C GLN A 374 -13.60 -12.84 2.58
N GLU A 375 -12.59 -12.87 3.45
CA GLU A 375 -12.66 -12.45 4.85
C GLU A 375 -12.98 -10.96 4.98
N ARG A 376 -12.43 -10.12 4.09
CA ARG A 376 -12.72 -8.68 4.05
C ARG A 376 -14.22 -8.38 3.99
N SER A 377 -14.97 -9.12 3.19
CA SER A 377 -16.42 -8.90 3.03
C SER A 377 -17.23 -9.30 4.26
N ARG A 378 -16.69 -10.15 5.15
CA ARG A 378 -17.34 -10.62 6.38
C ARG A 378 -16.94 -9.81 7.63
N LEU A 379 -16.02 -8.84 7.50
CA LEU A 379 -15.63 -7.98 8.62
C LEU A 379 -16.79 -7.13 9.13
N GLY A 380 -17.60 -6.58 8.23
CA GLY A 380 -18.80 -5.83 8.60
C GLY A 380 -19.76 -6.65 9.48
N GLU A 381 -19.98 -7.92 9.09
CA GLU A 381 -20.81 -8.87 9.83
C GLU A 381 -20.24 -9.14 11.24
N LEU A 382 -18.93 -9.37 11.36
CA LEU A 382 -18.26 -9.60 12.63
C LEU A 382 -18.49 -8.43 13.61
N PHE A 383 -18.21 -7.21 13.16
CA PHE A 383 -18.35 -6.04 14.02
C PHE A 383 -19.81 -5.76 14.39
N GLU A 384 -20.75 -6.03 13.49
CA GLU A 384 -22.19 -5.97 13.80
C GLU A 384 -22.58 -6.96 14.89
N GLN A 385 -22.09 -8.20 14.84
CA GLN A 385 -22.32 -9.19 15.90
C GLN A 385 -21.69 -8.78 17.24
N LEU A 386 -20.49 -8.22 17.23
CA LEU A 386 -19.80 -7.75 18.43
C LEU A 386 -20.50 -6.56 19.09
N VAL A 387 -20.97 -5.60 18.28
CA VAL A 387 -21.71 -4.42 18.77
C VAL A 387 -23.08 -4.83 19.30
N ASN A 388 -23.82 -5.68 18.58
CA ASN A 388 -25.14 -6.15 19.01
C ASN A 388 -25.11 -6.93 20.33
N ARG A 389 -23.97 -7.58 20.63
CA ARG A 389 -23.74 -8.29 21.89
C ARG A 389 -23.11 -7.41 22.99
N ASN A 390 -22.99 -6.10 22.76
CA ASN A 390 -22.35 -5.14 23.67
C ASN A 390 -20.91 -5.49 24.07
N ALA A 391 -20.19 -6.25 23.23
CA ALA A 391 -18.80 -6.61 23.48
C ALA A 391 -17.84 -5.44 23.23
N ILE A 392 -18.22 -4.54 22.31
CA ILE A 392 -17.48 -3.32 22.00
C ILE A 392 -18.46 -2.15 21.78
N PRO A 393 -18.04 -0.90 22.06
CA PRO A 393 -18.83 0.28 21.71
C PRO A 393 -19.00 0.43 20.20
N ALA A 394 -20.18 0.82 19.72
CA ALA A 394 -20.48 1.01 18.29
C ALA A 394 -19.57 2.03 17.59
N LYS A 395 -19.00 2.99 18.33
CA LYS A 395 -18.08 4.02 17.81
C LYS A 395 -16.66 3.50 17.61
N LEU A 396 -16.23 2.50 18.39
CA LEU A 396 -14.83 2.04 18.42
C LEU A 396 -14.35 1.50 17.06
N PRO A 397 -15.11 0.65 16.32
CA PRO A 397 -14.68 0.19 15.00
C PRO A 397 -14.54 1.33 13.98
N ARG A 398 -15.40 2.35 14.08
CA ARG A 398 -15.37 3.54 13.21
C ARG A 398 -14.11 4.35 13.48
N GLU A 399 -13.83 4.63 14.76
CA GLU A 399 -12.62 5.34 15.19
C GLU A 399 -11.34 4.58 14.80
N ALA A 400 -11.33 3.25 14.94
CA ALA A 400 -10.21 2.40 14.53
C ALA A 400 -9.93 2.48 13.02
N LEU A 401 -10.97 2.48 12.18
CA LEU A 401 -10.82 2.67 10.73
C LEU A 401 -10.28 4.06 10.38
N LEU A 402 -10.81 5.11 11.02
CA LEU A 402 -10.36 6.48 10.79
C LEU A 402 -8.92 6.69 11.25
N ASP A 403 -8.50 6.07 12.37
CA ASP A 403 -7.12 6.08 12.85
C ASP A 403 -6.17 5.41 11.84
N HIS A 404 -6.55 4.25 11.29
CA HIS A 404 -5.79 3.62 10.21
C HIS A 404 -5.67 4.54 8.98
N VAL A 405 -6.76 5.19 8.57
CA VAL A 405 -6.74 6.12 7.43
C VAL A 405 -5.80 7.29 7.68
N LYS A 406 -5.80 7.89 8.88
CA LYS A 406 -4.86 8.97 9.23
C LYS A 406 -3.41 8.51 9.06
N GLN A 407 -3.09 7.30 9.51
CA GLN A 407 -1.78 6.71 9.27
C GLN A 407 -1.49 6.50 7.77
N ALA A 408 -2.47 6.00 7.02
CA ALA A 408 -2.35 5.77 5.58
C ALA A 408 -2.14 7.06 4.77
N ILE A 409 -2.77 8.17 5.17
CA ILE A 409 -2.55 9.51 4.61
C ILE A 409 -1.12 9.97 4.89
N ASN A 410 -0.66 9.87 6.14
CA ASN A 410 0.68 10.28 6.53
C ASN A 410 1.79 9.47 5.81
N GLU A 411 1.53 8.20 5.54
CA GLU A 411 2.45 7.30 4.82
C GLU A 411 2.25 7.34 3.30
N ASN A 412 1.23 8.06 2.80
CA ASN A 412 0.79 8.11 1.41
C ASN A 412 0.63 6.72 0.76
N LEU A 413 -0.02 5.79 1.48
CA LEU A 413 -0.19 4.39 1.06
C LEU A 413 -1.03 4.23 -0.21
N PHE A 414 -1.81 5.24 -0.61
CA PHE A 414 -2.76 5.15 -1.73
C PHE A 414 -2.08 5.02 -3.09
N VAL A 415 -0.83 5.51 -3.23
CA VAL A 415 -0.04 5.37 -4.46
C VAL A 415 0.50 3.95 -4.59
N ASP A 416 0.95 3.36 -3.49
CA ASP A 416 1.55 2.02 -3.47
C ASP A 416 0.49 0.89 -3.40
N GLN A 417 -0.75 1.24 -3.02
CA GLN A 417 -1.87 0.30 -2.83
C GLN A 417 -3.04 0.62 -3.76
N PRO A 418 -2.99 0.22 -5.04
CA PRO A 418 -4.02 0.55 -6.02
C PRO A 418 -5.38 -0.10 -5.74
N LYS A 419 -5.53 -1.05 -4.82
CA LYS A 419 -6.85 -1.55 -4.39
C LYS A 419 -7.29 -1.05 -3.01
N TYR A 420 -6.60 -0.06 -2.43
CA TYR A 420 -6.89 0.44 -1.09
C TYR A 420 -8.36 0.83 -0.91
N PHE A 421 -8.92 1.67 -1.79
CA PHE A 421 -10.31 2.13 -1.67
C PHE A 421 -11.33 1.03 -1.95
N SER A 422 -11.03 0.10 -2.87
CA SER A 422 -11.85 -1.09 -3.08
C SER A 422 -11.85 -2.01 -1.86
N HIS A 423 -10.69 -2.17 -1.19
CA HIS A 423 -10.56 -2.94 0.04
C HIS A 423 -11.29 -2.26 1.21
N TRP A 424 -11.14 -0.94 1.35
CA TRP A 424 -11.90 -0.12 2.29
C TRP A 424 -13.41 -0.31 2.13
N ALA A 425 -13.91 -0.21 0.89
CA ALA A 425 -15.33 -0.41 0.61
C ALA A 425 -15.79 -1.84 0.90
N ALA A 426 -14.93 -2.85 0.66
CA ALA A 426 -15.24 -4.24 0.99
C ALA A 426 -15.38 -4.50 2.49
N VAL A 427 -14.57 -3.83 3.33
CA VAL A 427 -14.66 -3.93 4.81
C VAL A 427 -16.01 -3.42 5.32
N ILE A 428 -16.53 -2.34 4.71
CA ILE A 428 -17.75 -1.65 5.13
C ILE A 428 -19.03 -2.32 4.59
N LYS A 429 -18.92 -3.10 3.51
CA LYS A 429 -20.04 -3.56 2.67
C LYS A 429 -21.20 -4.25 3.41
N ASN A 430 -20.90 -5.09 4.41
CA ASN A 430 -21.86 -6.00 5.06
C ASN A 430 -22.08 -5.70 6.56
N GLY A 431 -21.86 -4.46 7.01
CA GLY A 431 -22.04 -4.08 8.41
C GLY A 431 -22.62 -2.68 8.57
N ARG A 432 -23.69 -2.35 7.84
CA ARG A 432 -24.20 -0.95 7.71
C ARG A 432 -24.63 -0.32 9.03
N SER A 433 -25.04 -1.10 10.03
CA SER A 433 -25.35 -0.61 11.38
C SER A 433 -24.12 -0.05 12.11
N VAL A 434 -22.95 -0.67 11.88
CA VAL A 434 -21.68 -0.26 12.48
C VAL A 434 -20.91 0.68 11.56
N PHE A 435 -20.95 0.48 10.25
CA PHE A 435 -20.24 1.28 9.26
C PHE A 435 -21.24 1.91 8.26
N PRO A 436 -21.78 3.11 8.57
CA PRO A 436 -22.68 3.81 7.66
C PRO A 436 -21.93 4.29 6.40
N LEU A 437 -22.63 4.50 5.28
CA LEU A 437 -21.96 4.98 4.05
C LEU A 437 -21.44 6.41 4.18
N SER A 438 -21.94 7.19 5.13
CA SER A 438 -21.39 8.50 5.50
C SER A 438 -19.93 8.43 5.98
N LEU A 439 -19.45 7.25 6.38
CA LEU A 439 -18.03 7.02 6.67
C LEU A 439 -17.15 7.18 5.40
N HIS A 440 -17.69 6.88 4.21
CA HIS A 440 -17.01 7.19 2.95
C HIS A 440 -16.87 8.69 2.74
N THR A 441 -17.88 9.50 3.11
CA THR A 441 -17.78 10.97 3.09
C THR A 441 -16.72 11.46 4.06
N THR A 442 -16.66 10.88 5.26
CA THR A 442 -15.62 11.24 6.25
C THR A 442 -14.21 10.92 5.73
N LEU A 443 -14.02 9.77 5.06
CA LEU A 443 -12.77 9.44 4.39
C LEU A 443 -12.44 10.46 3.29
N LEU A 444 -13.40 10.78 2.44
CA LEU A 444 -13.23 11.74 1.34
C LEU A 444 -12.85 13.12 1.87
N ASP A 445 -13.51 13.60 2.92
CA ASP A 445 -13.21 14.86 3.59
C ASP A 445 -11.77 14.87 4.12
N MET A 446 -11.33 13.80 4.80
CA MET A 446 -9.94 13.70 5.26
C MET A 446 -8.94 13.74 4.10
N LEU A 447 -9.24 13.13 2.94
CA LEU A 447 -8.36 13.18 1.77
C LEU A 447 -8.27 14.60 1.20
N VAL A 448 -9.40 15.29 1.08
CA VAL A 448 -9.47 16.66 0.59
C VAL A 448 -8.75 17.62 1.55
N ASP A 449 -9.01 17.52 2.84
CA ASP A 449 -8.43 18.37 3.88
C ASP A 449 -6.91 18.20 4.01
N ASN A 450 -6.39 17.02 3.64
CA ASN A 450 -4.95 16.75 3.59
C ASN A 450 -4.32 17.01 2.21
N HIS A 451 -5.05 17.66 1.29
CA HIS A 451 -4.59 18.04 -0.04
C HIS A 451 -4.05 16.87 -0.87
N MET A 452 -4.72 15.71 -0.80
CA MET A 452 -4.38 14.55 -1.62
C MET A 452 -4.68 14.81 -3.09
N GLY A 453 -3.82 14.36 -4.01
CA GLY A 453 -3.97 14.67 -5.44
C GLY A 453 -5.28 14.19 -6.07
N GLN A 454 -5.71 14.87 -7.13
CA GLN A 454 -6.97 14.64 -7.86
C GLN A 454 -7.17 13.17 -8.25
N GLU A 455 -6.11 12.50 -8.74
CA GLU A 455 -6.17 11.08 -9.12
C GLU A 455 -6.62 10.18 -7.97
N VAL A 456 -6.13 10.44 -6.75
CA VAL A 456 -6.46 9.65 -5.54
C VAL A 456 -7.93 9.86 -5.17
N ILE A 457 -8.41 11.11 -5.25
CA ILE A 457 -9.79 11.46 -4.92
C ILE A 457 -10.77 10.85 -5.93
N VAL A 458 -10.54 11.03 -7.22
CA VAL A 458 -11.38 10.45 -8.29
C VAL A 458 -11.42 8.94 -8.17
N LYS A 459 -10.27 8.32 -7.90
CA LYS A 459 -10.17 6.87 -7.70
C LYS A 459 -10.95 6.39 -6.48
N MET A 460 -10.86 7.11 -5.34
CA MET A 460 -11.63 6.80 -4.14
C MET A 460 -13.13 6.80 -4.44
N VAL A 461 -13.63 7.85 -5.09
CA VAL A 461 -15.06 7.99 -5.41
C VAL A 461 -15.49 6.85 -6.34
N ARG A 462 -14.74 6.58 -7.42
CA ARG A 462 -15.02 5.50 -8.37
C ARG A 462 -15.08 4.12 -7.71
N ASP A 463 -14.09 3.78 -6.90
CA ASP A 463 -13.99 2.47 -6.24
C ASP A 463 -15.14 2.24 -5.24
N VAL A 464 -15.53 3.29 -4.51
CA VAL A 464 -16.65 3.23 -3.56
C VAL A 464 -17.99 3.11 -4.28
N HIS A 465 -18.25 3.91 -5.32
CA HIS A 465 -19.49 3.81 -6.10
C HIS A 465 -19.65 2.42 -6.71
N LYS A 466 -18.60 1.88 -7.32
CA LYS A 466 -18.59 0.51 -7.85
C LYS A 466 -18.96 -0.53 -6.78
N ALA A 467 -18.40 -0.41 -5.58
CA ALA A 467 -18.69 -1.33 -4.48
C ALA A 467 -20.14 -1.23 -3.98
N ILE A 468 -20.73 -0.02 -4.01
CA ILE A 468 -22.14 0.24 -3.66
C ILE A 468 -23.07 -0.37 -4.73
N GLU A 469 -22.79 -0.18 -6.01
CA GLU A 469 -23.56 -0.73 -7.13
C GLU A 469 -23.56 -2.27 -7.10
N ASP A 470 -22.40 -2.89 -6.88
CA ASP A 470 -22.24 -4.34 -6.72
C ASP A 470 -23.03 -4.91 -5.52
N ASN A 471 -23.43 -4.06 -4.57
CA ASN A 471 -24.26 -4.44 -3.43
C ASN A 471 -25.75 -4.34 -3.75
N ASN A 472 -26.15 -3.28 -4.45
CA ASN A 472 -27.55 -3.06 -4.83
C ASN A 472 -28.04 -4.11 -5.83
N ASN A 473 -27.17 -4.60 -6.72
CA ASN A 473 -27.50 -5.67 -7.68
C ASN A 473 -27.78 -7.04 -7.03
N LYS A 474 -27.45 -7.23 -5.75
CA LYS A 474 -27.63 -8.51 -5.02
C LYS A 474 -28.82 -8.53 -4.06
N THR A 475 -29.43 -7.37 -3.77
CA THR A 475 -30.44 -7.25 -2.72
C THR A 475 -31.71 -6.64 -3.30
N THR A 476 -32.71 -7.49 -3.57
CA THR A 476 -34.04 -7.09 -4.05
C THR A 476 -34.88 -6.36 -3.00
N GLU A 477 -34.34 -6.13 -1.80
CA GLU A 477 -34.96 -5.34 -0.74
C GLU A 477 -34.40 -3.92 -0.75
N GLN A 478 -35.11 -3.00 -1.39
CA GLN A 478 -34.97 -1.57 -1.18
C GLN A 478 -35.42 -1.22 0.25
N LYS A 479 -34.63 -1.59 1.27
CA LYS A 479 -34.82 -1.07 2.63
C LYS A 479 -34.39 0.39 2.63
N GLU A 480 -35.33 1.26 3.00
CA GLU A 480 -35.16 2.71 3.17
C GLU A 480 -33.81 3.04 3.82
N TYR A 481 -32.98 3.78 3.08
CA TYR A 481 -31.76 4.40 3.61
C TYR A 481 -32.14 5.45 4.65
N GLN A 482 -31.41 5.51 5.78
CA GLN A 482 -31.39 6.73 6.60
C GLN A 482 -30.67 7.84 5.82
N LEU A 483 -31.26 9.03 5.73
CA LEU A 483 -30.75 10.13 4.90
C LEU A 483 -29.37 10.65 5.36
N GLN A 484 -29.11 10.54 6.66
CA GLN A 484 -27.83 10.86 7.29
C GLN A 484 -26.69 9.91 6.91
N ASP A 485 -27.00 8.70 6.46
CA ASP A 485 -26.00 7.68 6.13
C ASP A 485 -25.58 7.71 4.66
N ARG A 486 -26.05 8.68 3.88
CA ARG A 486 -25.72 8.80 2.45
C ARG A 486 -24.24 9.15 2.24
N PHE A 487 -23.63 8.52 1.24
CA PHE A 487 -22.33 8.95 0.72
C PHE A 487 -22.49 10.25 -0.08
N ARG A 488 -22.02 11.37 0.48
CA ARG A 488 -22.00 12.70 -0.12
C ARG A 488 -20.59 13.00 -0.66
N VAL A 489 -20.53 13.45 -1.92
CA VAL A 489 -19.28 13.68 -2.65
C VAL A 489 -19.10 15.16 -3.00
N LEU A 490 -20.17 15.81 -3.49
CA LEU A 490 -20.15 17.18 -4.00
C LEU A 490 -19.51 18.18 -3.04
N GLN A 491 -19.92 18.18 -1.76
CA GLN A 491 -19.48 19.17 -0.79
C GLN A 491 -17.98 19.05 -0.49
N ALA A 492 -17.45 17.82 -0.45
CA ALA A 492 -16.03 17.59 -0.29
C ALA A 492 -15.23 18.10 -1.49
N LEU A 493 -15.69 17.80 -2.72
CA LEU A 493 -15.00 18.23 -3.94
C LEU A 493 -14.99 19.75 -4.11
N LEU A 494 -16.04 20.46 -3.68
CA LEU A 494 -16.07 21.93 -3.72
C LEU A 494 -15.03 22.58 -2.79
N ARG A 495 -14.50 21.86 -1.79
CA ARG A 495 -13.42 22.32 -0.90
C ARG A 495 -12.03 21.97 -1.41
N TYR A 496 -11.93 21.19 -2.50
CA TYR A 496 -10.65 20.75 -3.05
C TYR A 496 -9.80 21.92 -3.56
N SER A 497 -8.48 21.82 -3.35
CA SER A 497 -7.48 22.86 -3.66
C SER A 497 -6.41 22.31 -4.62
N PRO A 498 -5.96 23.07 -5.65
CA PRO A 498 -6.19 24.50 -5.86
C PRO A 498 -7.67 24.83 -6.20
N PRO A 499 -8.15 26.02 -5.82
CA PRO A 499 -9.54 26.42 -6.05
C PRO A 499 -9.88 26.32 -7.54
N LEU A 500 -10.99 25.66 -7.84
CA LEU A 500 -11.45 25.34 -9.21
C LEU A 500 -11.66 26.58 -10.11
N LEU A 501 -11.68 27.78 -9.52
CA LEU A 501 -11.90 29.07 -10.19
C LEU A 501 -10.64 29.95 -10.33
N SER A 502 -9.45 29.45 -10.01
CA SER A 502 -8.19 30.22 -10.11
C SER A 502 -7.30 29.81 -11.29
N ARG A 503 -7.82 29.11 -12.30
CA ARG A 503 -7.03 28.69 -13.47
C ARG A 503 -6.98 29.79 -14.52
N ASP A 504 -5.77 30.14 -14.95
CA ASP A 504 -5.51 30.97 -16.12
C ASP A 504 -5.95 30.21 -17.40
N GLU A 505 -6.41 30.93 -18.42
CA GLU A 505 -6.97 30.39 -19.68
C GLU A 505 -6.02 29.45 -20.47
N THR A 506 -4.75 29.35 -20.07
CA THR A 506 -3.75 28.47 -20.69
C THR A 506 -3.83 27.00 -20.28
N ASP A 507 -4.57 26.66 -19.22
CA ASP A 507 -4.69 25.28 -18.71
C ASP A 507 -5.96 24.54 -19.19
N ALA A 508 -6.69 25.05 -20.17
CA ALA A 508 -8.00 24.53 -20.60
C ALA A 508 -8.06 23.05 -21.05
N GLU A 509 -6.92 22.35 -21.13
CA GLU A 509 -6.82 20.93 -21.53
C GLU A 509 -6.78 19.93 -20.36
N GLU A 510 -6.50 20.33 -19.10
CA GLU A 510 -6.54 19.40 -17.96
C GLU A 510 -7.96 19.27 -17.39
N GLU A 511 -8.52 18.05 -17.47
CA GLU A 511 -9.87 17.70 -17.02
C GLU A 511 -10.07 18.03 -15.52
N ASP A 512 -11.06 18.88 -15.23
CA ASP A 512 -11.40 19.27 -13.86
C ASP A 512 -11.92 18.08 -13.02
N ILE A 513 -11.63 18.06 -11.71
CA ILE A 513 -12.05 16.99 -10.79
C ILE A 513 -13.57 16.79 -10.79
N LEU A 514 -14.34 17.87 -10.96
CA LEU A 514 -15.80 17.80 -11.06
C LEU A 514 -16.25 17.11 -12.36
N ASN A 515 -15.48 17.24 -13.45
CA ASN A 515 -15.74 16.57 -14.72
C ASN A 515 -15.49 15.07 -14.64
N SER A 516 -14.38 14.66 -14.04
CA SER A 516 -14.03 13.24 -13.92
C SER A 516 -14.99 12.45 -13.00
N VAL A 517 -15.76 13.12 -12.13
CA VAL A 517 -16.69 12.49 -11.17
C VAL A 517 -18.17 12.64 -11.55
N ASN A 518 -18.50 13.51 -12.51
CA ASN A 518 -19.88 13.81 -12.86
C ASN A 518 -20.75 12.61 -13.21
N ASP A 519 -20.18 11.65 -13.94
CA ASP A 519 -20.92 10.48 -14.40
C ASP A 519 -20.98 9.37 -13.35
N LEU A 520 -20.29 9.54 -12.21
CA LEU A 520 -20.24 8.58 -11.10
C LEU A 520 -21.28 8.87 -10.02
N ASP A 521 -21.61 10.14 -9.79
CA ASP A 521 -22.48 10.58 -8.70
C ASP A 521 -23.67 11.43 -9.21
N MET A 522 -24.89 11.05 -8.80
CA MET A 522 -26.11 11.75 -9.23
C MET A 522 -26.20 13.18 -8.70
N GLU A 523 -25.70 13.45 -7.48
CA GLU A 523 -25.74 14.79 -6.91
C GLU A 523 -24.85 15.76 -7.71
N MET A 524 -23.66 15.28 -8.11
CA MET A 524 -22.77 16.00 -9.03
C MET A 524 -23.44 16.34 -10.36
N GLY A 525 -24.11 15.37 -10.99
CA GLY A 525 -24.85 15.58 -12.23
C GLY A 525 -25.94 16.65 -12.11
N PHE A 526 -26.69 16.65 -11.00
CA PHE A 526 -27.69 17.68 -10.73
C PHE A 526 -27.07 19.05 -10.48
N PHE A 527 -25.95 19.13 -9.78
CA PHE A 527 -25.25 20.39 -9.52
C PHE A 527 -24.77 21.06 -10.82
N ARG A 528 -24.21 20.27 -11.75
CA ARG A 528 -23.85 20.75 -13.09
C ARG A 528 -25.05 21.25 -13.88
N LEU A 529 -26.13 20.46 -13.90
CA LEU A 529 -27.36 20.83 -14.59
C LEU A 529 -27.92 22.18 -14.08
N LEU A 530 -27.84 22.43 -12.77
CA LEU A 530 -28.22 23.70 -12.17
C LEU A 530 -27.34 24.85 -12.67
N GLY A 531 -26.02 24.67 -12.70
CA GLY A 531 -25.07 25.65 -13.25
C GLY A 531 -25.34 25.99 -14.72
N GLU A 532 -25.46 24.99 -15.58
CA GLU A 532 -25.76 25.17 -17.01
C GLU A 532 -27.11 25.89 -17.24
N SER A 533 -28.12 25.55 -16.42
CA SER A 533 -29.43 26.19 -16.50
C SER A 533 -29.41 27.67 -16.07
N TYR A 534 -28.51 28.03 -15.15
CA TYR A 534 -28.34 29.38 -14.66
C TYR A 534 -27.61 30.25 -15.68
N GLU A 535 -26.50 29.77 -16.24
CA GLU A 535 -25.72 30.51 -17.25
C GLU A 535 -26.48 30.74 -18.56
N ALA A 536 -27.23 29.74 -19.02
CA ALA A 536 -27.91 29.82 -20.30
C ALA A 536 -29.12 30.77 -20.31
N SER A 537 -29.50 31.38 -19.17
CA SER A 537 -30.77 32.13 -18.99
C SER A 537 -32.01 31.33 -19.45
N LYS A 538 -31.86 30.00 -19.62
CA LYS A 538 -32.90 29.08 -20.08
C LYS A 538 -33.71 28.70 -18.87
N SER A 539 -34.77 29.48 -18.63
CA SER A 539 -35.74 29.20 -17.58
C SER A 539 -36.29 27.77 -17.71
N SER A 540 -35.95 26.93 -16.72
CA SER A 540 -36.79 25.86 -16.18
C SER A 540 -37.06 24.58 -17.00
N THR A 541 -36.94 24.55 -18.33
CA THR A 541 -37.36 23.35 -19.12
C THR A 541 -36.51 22.11 -18.86
N ALA A 542 -35.18 22.24 -18.78
CA ALA A 542 -34.28 21.10 -18.51
C ALA A 542 -34.45 20.59 -17.07
N LEU A 543 -34.62 21.51 -16.11
CA LEU A 543 -34.91 21.17 -14.72
C LEU A 543 -36.30 20.53 -14.58
N PHE A 544 -37.31 20.97 -15.34
CA PHE A 544 -38.63 20.33 -15.35
C PHE A 544 -38.58 18.92 -15.94
N GLY A 545 -37.77 18.67 -16.98
CA GLY A 545 -37.53 17.32 -17.51
C GLY A 545 -36.89 16.39 -16.46
N ALA A 546 -35.90 16.88 -15.72
CA ALA A 546 -35.32 16.15 -14.59
C ALA A 546 -36.36 15.89 -13.48
N VAL A 547 -37.13 16.91 -13.08
CA VAL A 547 -38.19 16.81 -12.05
C VAL A 547 -39.33 15.88 -12.46
N ASP A 548 -39.68 15.82 -13.75
CA ASP A 548 -40.69 14.89 -14.26
C ASP A 548 -40.17 13.43 -14.22
N THR A 549 -38.85 13.23 -14.35
CA THR A 549 -38.18 11.93 -14.14
C THR A 549 -38.18 11.51 -12.65
N LEU A 550 -38.16 12.48 -11.72
CA LEU A 550 -38.27 12.25 -10.27
C LEU A 550 -39.67 11.78 -9.82
N ARG A 551 -40.70 11.84 -10.67
CA ARG A 551 -42.04 11.31 -10.33
C ARG A 551 -42.08 9.79 -10.20
N GLY A 552 -41.16 9.07 -10.85
CA GLY A 552 -41.16 7.60 -10.89
C GLY A 552 -40.52 6.93 -9.67
N SER A 553 -39.63 7.62 -8.94
CA SER A 553 -38.93 7.12 -7.76
C SER A 553 -38.49 8.28 -6.87
N LEU A 554 -38.63 8.15 -5.54
CA LEU A 554 -38.25 9.18 -4.57
C LEU A 554 -36.74 9.25 -4.29
N LEU A 555 -36.00 8.17 -4.57
CA LEU A 555 -34.56 8.08 -4.30
C LEU A 555 -33.71 9.19 -4.96
N PRO A 556 -33.96 9.62 -6.22
CA PRO A 556 -33.16 10.66 -6.85
C PRO A 556 -33.57 12.09 -6.43
N ALA A 557 -34.66 12.26 -5.67
CA ALA A 557 -35.09 13.57 -5.18
C ALA A 557 -34.17 14.11 -4.06
N TYR A 558 -33.60 13.24 -3.23
CA TYR A 558 -32.69 13.66 -2.15
C TYR A 558 -31.36 14.22 -2.69
N PRO A 559 -30.64 13.54 -3.60
CA PRO A 559 -29.45 14.10 -4.26
C PRO A 559 -29.73 15.43 -4.98
N PHE A 560 -30.89 15.55 -5.64
CA PHE A 560 -31.27 16.80 -6.31
C PHE A 560 -31.45 17.97 -5.33
N ILE A 561 -32.16 17.76 -4.22
CA ILE A 561 -32.33 18.78 -3.18
C ILE A 561 -30.97 19.18 -2.60
N SER A 562 -30.12 18.20 -2.29
CA SER A 562 -28.78 18.44 -1.77
C SER A 562 -27.93 19.29 -2.72
N ALA A 563 -27.94 18.98 -4.02
CA ALA A 563 -27.28 19.77 -5.06
C ALA A 563 -27.86 21.19 -5.15
N LEU A 564 -29.19 21.34 -5.10
CA LEU A 564 -29.87 22.64 -5.18
C LEU A 564 -29.47 23.56 -4.02
N PHE A 565 -29.47 23.04 -2.79
CA PHE A 565 -29.08 23.83 -1.61
C PHE A 565 -27.58 24.12 -1.56
N THR A 566 -26.76 23.24 -2.13
CA THR A 566 -25.33 23.50 -2.31
C THR A 566 -25.08 24.60 -3.35
N PHE A 567 -25.85 24.61 -4.45
CA PHE A 567 -25.77 25.63 -5.51
C PHE A 567 -26.24 27.00 -5.03
N VAL A 568 -27.41 27.07 -4.39
CA VAL A 568 -28.02 28.33 -3.94
C VAL A 568 -27.42 28.82 -2.60
N ARG A 569 -26.65 27.98 -1.89
CA ARG A 569 -26.04 28.28 -0.58
C ARG A 569 -27.03 28.85 0.43
N PHE A 570 -28.23 28.26 0.49
CA PHE A 570 -29.31 28.68 1.38
C PHE A 570 -29.81 30.13 1.21
N ASP A 571 -29.62 30.77 0.04
CA ASP A 571 -30.37 31.99 -0.32
C ASP A 571 -31.84 31.64 -0.57
N ILE A 572 -32.63 31.68 0.49
CA ILE A 572 -34.04 31.30 0.48
C ILE A 572 -34.89 32.26 -0.37
N ASP A 573 -34.50 33.52 -0.50
CA ASP A 573 -35.23 34.50 -1.32
C ASP A 573 -35.03 34.21 -2.81
N HIS A 574 -33.79 33.96 -3.23
CA HIS A 574 -33.49 33.52 -4.58
C HIS A 574 -34.17 32.18 -4.89
N LEU A 575 -34.04 31.21 -3.98
CA LEU A 575 -34.62 29.87 -4.10
C LEU A 575 -36.14 29.92 -4.32
N CYS A 576 -36.87 30.68 -3.48
CA CYS A 576 -38.33 30.79 -3.57
C CYS A 576 -38.83 31.69 -4.70
N THR A 577 -37.95 32.46 -5.35
CA THR A 577 -38.30 33.31 -6.49
C THR A 577 -38.03 32.60 -7.81
N TYR A 578 -36.83 32.06 -7.98
CA TYR A 578 -36.38 31.47 -9.24
C TYR A 578 -36.77 29.98 -9.38
N PHE A 579 -36.71 29.21 -8.29
CA PHE A 579 -36.99 27.76 -8.29
C PHE A 579 -38.36 27.40 -7.70
N LYS A 580 -39.26 28.39 -7.55
CA LYS A 580 -40.57 28.24 -6.88
C LYS A 580 -41.40 27.05 -7.38
N ASP A 581 -41.51 26.90 -8.69
CA ASP A 581 -42.35 25.87 -9.30
C ASP A 581 -41.70 24.48 -9.22
N VAL A 582 -40.37 24.41 -9.31
CA VAL A 582 -39.60 23.17 -9.10
C VAL A 582 -39.78 22.67 -7.67
N ILE A 583 -39.63 23.57 -6.70
CA ILE A 583 -39.82 23.27 -5.27
C ILE A 583 -41.26 22.82 -4.98
N ARG A 584 -42.26 23.52 -5.54
CA ARG A 584 -43.66 23.14 -5.37
C ARG A 584 -43.93 21.73 -5.91
N ARG A 585 -43.31 21.37 -7.05
CA ARG A 585 -43.44 20.02 -7.64
C ARG A 585 -42.79 18.94 -6.79
N ILE A 586 -41.60 19.19 -6.25
CA ILE A 586 -40.84 18.21 -5.46
C ILE A 586 -41.46 18.00 -4.07
N PHE A 587 -41.70 19.09 -3.33
CA PHE A 587 -42.25 19.02 -1.98
C PHE A 587 -43.77 18.76 -1.96
N GLY A 588 -44.44 18.80 -3.11
CA GLY A 588 -45.85 18.41 -3.27
C GLY A 588 -46.10 16.89 -3.22
N VAL A 589 -45.05 16.07 -3.12
CA VAL A 589 -45.12 14.60 -3.03
C VAL A 589 -45.32 14.15 -1.57
N ARG A 590 -45.88 12.95 -1.34
CA ARG A 590 -46.37 12.42 -0.03
C ARG A 590 -45.30 12.21 1.08
N THR A 591 -44.07 12.71 0.95
CA THR A 591 -42.94 12.46 1.87
C THR A 591 -42.18 13.74 2.25
N ILE A 592 -42.90 14.82 2.52
CA ILE A 592 -42.33 16.15 2.81
C ILE A 592 -41.35 16.19 3.99
N VAL A 593 -41.59 15.37 5.04
CA VAL A 593 -40.75 15.32 6.24
C VAL A 593 -39.33 14.83 5.93
N SER A 594 -39.21 13.76 5.13
CA SER A 594 -37.90 13.25 4.69
C SER A 594 -37.15 14.25 3.79
N LEU A 595 -37.86 15.08 3.03
CA LEU A 595 -37.20 16.14 2.24
C LEU A 595 -36.69 17.27 3.15
N PHE A 596 -37.45 17.65 4.19
CA PHE A 596 -36.97 18.61 5.19
C PHE A 596 -35.77 18.09 5.99
N GLU A 597 -35.72 16.78 6.22
CA GLU A 597 -34.61 16.08 6.85
C GLU A 597 -33.35 16.16 5.97
N GLU A 598 -33.46 15.89 4.66
CA GLU A 598 -32.33 16.04 3.72
C GLU A 598 -31.80 17.49 3.70
N VAL A 599 -32.70 18.48 3.72
CA VAL A 599 -32.31 19.90 3.80
C VAL A 599 -31.63 20.22 5.13
N TYR A 600 -32.06 19.59 6.24
CA TYR A 600 -31.44 19.77 7.55
C TYR A 600 -30.02 19.19 7.58
N VAL A 601 -29.82 17.98 7.06
CA VAL A 601 -28.48 17.37 6.96
C VAL A 601 -27.57 18.24 6.09
N GLN A 602 -28.09 18.76 4.97
CA GLN A 602 -27.32 19.64 4.09
C GLN A 602 -26.99 20.99 4.74
N TRP A 603 -27.93 21.56 5.49
CA TRP A 603 -27.73 22.78 6.27
C TRP A 603 -26.60 22.60 7.30
N ALA A 604 -26.65 21.50 8.06
CA ALA A 604 -25.64 21.18 9.07
C ALA A 604 -24.24 21.00 8.45
N HIS A 605 -24.15 20.41 7.25
CA HIS A 605 -22.88 20.21 6.56
C HIS A 605 -22.27 21.51 6.00
N LEU A 606 -23.10 22.48 5.60
CA LEU A 606 -22.64 23.77 5.06
C LEU A 606 -22.40 24.84 6.13
N ASP A 607 -22.60 24.51 7.42
CA ASP A 607 -22.39 25.40 8.58
C ASP A 607 -23.08 26.77 8.44
N CYS A 608 -24.31 26.77 7.92
CA CYS A 608 -25.11 27.97 7.69
C CYS A 608 -25.88 28.38 8.96
N SER A 609 -26.31 29.65 9.06
CA SER A 609 -27.17 30.08 10.18
C SER A 609 -28.50 29.31 10.24
N GLU A 610 -28.91 28.89 11.43
CA GLU A 610 -30.18 28.18 11.70
C GLU A 610 -31.41 28.93 11.14
N VAL A 611 -31.33 30.27 11.08
CA VAL A 611 -32.39 31.16 10.57
C VAL A 611 -32.75 30.85 9.12
N TYR A 612 -31.78 30.48 8.29
CA TYR A 612 -32.03 30.16 6.88
C TYR A 612 -32.88 28.89 6.74
N TYR A 613 -32.57 27.85 7.52
CA TYR A 613 -33.37 26.63 7.56
C TYR A 613 -34.80 26.92 8.05
N PHE A 614 -34.95 27.68 9.13
CA PHE A 614 -36.28 28.01 9.67
C PHE A 614 -37.10 28.85 8.68
N SER A 615 -36.48 29.81 8.01
CA SER A 615 -37.10 30.64 6.96
C SER A 615 -37.57 29.78 5.79
N PHE A 616 -36.75 28.82 5.36
CA PHE A 616 -37.11 27.85 4.33
C PHE A 616 -38.35 27.03 4.73
N VAL A 617 -38.33 26.39 5.89
CA VAL A 617 -39.44 25.57 6.40
C VAL A 617 -40.74 26.41 6.43
N LYS A 618 -40.68 27.64 6.95
CA LYS A 618 -41.84 28.56 7.01
C LYS A 618 -42.40 28.86 5.61
N LYS A 619 -41.54 29.19 4.64
CA LYS A 619 -41.96 29.52 3.27
C LYS A 619 -42.54 28.33 2.53
N ILE A 620 -41.98 27.12 2.70
CA ILE A 620 -42.50 25.90 2.07
C ILE A 620 -43.86 25.51 2.63
N LEU A 621 -44.02 25.54 3.96
CA LEU A 621 -45.32 25.26 4.59
C LEU A 621 -46.40 26.25 4.11
N THR A 622 -46.03 27.51 3.93
CA THR A 622 -46.92 28.54 3.36
C THR A 622 -47.23 28.28 1.88
N LEU A 623 -46.23 27.89 1.08
CA LEU A 623 -46.36 27.64 -0.36
C LEU A 623 -47.25 26.42 -0.68
N LEU A 624 -47.21 25.39 0.17
CA LEU A 624 -47.93 24.13 -0.02
C LEU A 624 -49.22 24.03 0.78
N ASN A 625 -49.53 25.04 1.61
CA ASN A 625 -50.68 25.07 2.51
C ASN A 625 -50.77 23.80 3.38
N THR A 626 -49.63 23.37 3.93
CA THR A 626 -49.48 22.08 4.63
C THR A 626 -49.89 22.18 6.10
N ASN A 627 -50.48 21.11 6.64
CA ASN A 627 -50.98 21.06 8.03
C ASN A 627 -49.86 21.02 9.08
N LYS A 628 -50.16 21.46 10.32
CA LYS A 628 -49.29 21.37 11.51
C LYS A 628 -48.69 19.97 11.75
N THR A 629 -49.39 18.92 11.31
CA THR A 629 -49.02 17.51 11.51
C THR A 629 -47.68 17.11 10.91
N GLU A 630 -47.30 17.65 9.76
CA GLU A 630 -46.00 17.32 9.14
C GLU A 630 -44.84 18.02 9.86
N LEU A 631 -45.08 19.21 10.38
CA LEU A 631 -44.11 19.92 11.21
C LEU A 631 -43.89 19.21 12.55
N ASP A 632 -44.94 18.65 13.15
CA ASP A 632 -44.83 17.83 14.36
C ASP A 632 -43.99 16.57 14.12
N LYS A 633 -44.22 15.85 13.01
CA LYS A 633 -43.40 14.70 12.62
C LYS A 633 -41.94 15.07 12.39
N LEU A 634 -41.65 16.23 11.78
CA LEU A 634 -40.28 16.71 11.60
C LEU A 634 -39.60 16.98 12.94
N ARG A 635 -40.30 17.63 13.89
CA ARG A 635 -39.78 17.86 15.25
C ARG A 635 -39.42 16.55 15.94
N ASP A 636 -40.31 15.57 15.88
CA ASP A 636 -40.09 14.27 16.52
C ASP A 636 -38.88 13.54 15.94
N ARG A 637 -38.70 13.57 14.61
CA ARG A 637 -37.50 13.01 13.97
C ARG A 637 -36.22 13.73 14.37
N LEU A 638 -36.21 15.07 14.33
CA LEU A 638 -35.03 15.86 14.71
C LEU A 638 -34.62 15.62 16.18
N ARG A 639 -35.58 15.41 17.08
CA ARG A 639 -35.29 15.07 18.49
C ARG A 639 -34.79 13.63 18.65
N ASN A 640 -35.47 12.68 18.04
CA ASN A 640 -35.21 11.26 18.30
C ASN A 640 -34.01 10.72 17.52
N GLU A 641 -33.85 11.12 16.25
CA GLU A 641 -32.83 10.58 15.35
C GLU A 641 -31.55 11.43 15.35
N TYR A 642 -31.68 12.75 15.52
CA TYR A 642 -30.54 13.70 15.47
C TYR A 642 -30.17 14.28 16.84
N HIS A 643 -30.92 13.95 17.91
CA HIS A 643 -30.72 14.49 19.26
C HIS A 643 -30.69 16.02 19.31
N ALA A 644 -31.42 16.69 18.41
CA ALA A 644 -31.35 18.13 18.18
C ALA A 644 -32.38 18.93 19.02
N GLU A 645 -32.46 18.68 20.33
CA GLU A 645 -33.50 19.27 21.19
C GLU A 645 -33.44 20.81 21.24
N THR A 646 -32.24 21.37 21.34
CA THR A 646 -32.00 22.81 21.37
C THR A 646 -32.38 23.49 20.06
N PHE A 647 -32.01 22.87 18.93
CA PHE A 647 -32.34 23.36 17.58
C PHE A 647 -33.85 23.38 17.36
N VAL A 648 -34.56 22.33 17.78
CA VAL A 648 -36.02 22.27 17.67
C VAL A 648 -36.68 23.35 18.54
N ALA A 649 -36.14 23.65 19.73
CA ALA A 649 -36.64 24.73 20.57
C ALA A 649 -36.47 26.12 19.92
N HIS A 650 -35.34 26.37 19.24
CA HIS A 650 -35.12 27.59 18.47
C HIS A 650 -36.09 27.70 17.28
N MET A 651 -36.29 26.61 16.55
CA MET A 651 -37.24 26.53 15.45
C MET A 651 -38.66 26.88 15.92
N ASP A 652 -39.09 26.35 17.06
CA ASP A 652 -40.41 26.63 17.64
C ASP A 652 -40.59 28.09 18.05
N LYS A 653 -39.51 28.74 18.49
CA LYS A 653 -39.54 30.18 18.79
C LYS A 653 -39.63 31.04 17.53
N TYR A 654 -38.99 30.63 16.44
CA TYR A 654 -38.98 31.36 15.17
C TYR A 654 -40.26 31.20 14.34
N LEU A 655 -40.90 30.02 14.43
CA LEU A 655 -42.12 29.70 13.69
C LEU A 655 -43.41 30.16 14.39
N LYS A 656 -43.34 30.50 15.68
CA LYS A 656 -44.39 31.26 16.40
C LYS A 656 -44.38 32.72 15.96
#